data_AF-A0A3N1GI80-F1
#
_entry.id   AF-A0A3N1GI80-F1
#
_cell.length_a   1.000
_cell.length_b   1.000
_cell.length_c   1.000
_cell.angle_alpha   90.00
_cell.angle_beta   90.00
_cell.angle_gamma   90.00
#
_symmetry.space_group_name_H-M   'P 1'
#
loop_
_entity.id
_entity.type
_entity.pdbx_description
1 polymer ?
#
loop_
_entity_poly.entity_id
_entity_poly.type
_entity_poly.pdbx_seq_one_letter_code
_entity_poly.pdbx_strand_id
1 'polypeptide(L)'
;MVRNRGADRPRAHWVIFALAVSALMITLSLNAYTTTTGGGTVQPGQTEIVDKASALSGPVIQSEAGRLTARRLPARALALTFDDGPDPVWTPQILDALRRHGAKATFFVVGAQVNKHPELVRRILAEGHQLGLHSFTHHDLATMSESRRRLEFALTRNAVAHATGRDVRLFRPPYLASSARVDQRGLDLIRAAGRDGYVTVLADRDTNDWRRPGVKWIANAALPGGDAGTIVLMHDGGGDRQQTVEALDVLLPQLAAQGRHSVTVSGALPDLPATAPASLRLKVQGQAFAIAQHGAGLVGDALFVLMIFATVLAGTRMLIQTFCAWRHSRRSRRTPPPFRAPVSVIVPAHNEAANIVATVESLLANDYPDMEIVVVDDGSTDDTAALVEALDRPDVRVLRRTNLGKAAALRTGVAEARHDILVLIDGDTIVEPDTIELLVRRFADAGVGAVAGNAKVANRTGVIGRWQHVEYVVAFNLDRRVFETAGCMMTVPGALGAFRRAALEAAGGFDTDTLAEDTDITMAICRAGWRVVYDDKACAWTEAPGTWAGLWRQRYRWCYGTMQAMWKHRAALRERGAGGRLGRRGLVYVAVFQVLQPLLAPAVDIYLLWSLLFEPAGWVAVLWLGIHVAQFLVAVYAFRLDREPAGPLWSLPLQQIGYRQLIYLVTIQSTVTALIGSRLRWHVTARTGRAAALAPNATAADSRAVRIQRRVRLRRLGRDKGPLWARLTLWTGVVLIAISGTTAVVTAVLRHRYENSIQRADLLGEAATYHGDADGWSLDKPLNILLIGIDWRKGSTGTIRSDTVIVLHVPKSKDRAYLFSLPRDTLVDIPALPEIGFQGGRDRLNSSFAYGSGLDQDRARGGRLLAATVKRLTGLPGLDAAVLVDFYGFADVIRALGGLRVCVDAEVRSIHTRRVFPKGCDRMTGGEAIDYLRQRKSVKGSDYGRQHHQQEFIASIAAEAKRQNLATNPVKLDAVLRRAGNAMTMTTGPASPTDLALALRGISPDQITMIKTPGHGVRRAGQYLGEELEPAAYEMFRAVRDGTLPQFVAAHPELVSGAAR
;
A
#
# COMPACT_ATOMS: atom_id res chain seq x y z
N MET A 1 27.87 37.05 -40.75
CA MET A 1 26.47 36.84 -40.31
C MET A 1 25.99 35.48 -40.82
N VAL A 2 25.94 34.46 -39.97
CA VAL A 2 25.21 33.20 -40.26
C VAL A 2 24.01 33.18 -39.33
N ARG A 3 22.82 33.23 -39.93
CA ARG A 3 21.52 33.30 -39.28
C ARG A 3 21.31 32.00 -38.49
N ASN A 4 21.49 32.06 -37.16
CA ASN A 4 21.18 30.97 -36.23
C ASN A 4 19.67 30.70 -36.27
N ARG A 5 19.23 29.70 -37.04
CA ARG A 5 17.91 29.09 -36.84
C ARG A 5 17.93 28.44 -35.46
N GLY A 6 17.01 28.87 -34.59
CA GLY A 6 16.82 28.26 -33.28
C GLY A 6 16.53 26.77 -33.46
N ALA A 7 17.46 25.93 -33.00
CA ALA A 7 17.19 24.51 -32.86
C ALA A 7 16.27 24.35 -31.65
N ASP A 8 14.95 24.38 -31.90
CA ASP A 8 13.99 23.73 -31.03
C ASP A 8 14.46 22.28 -30.82
N ARG A 9 15.05 22.00 -29.66
CA ARG A 9 15.48 20.65 -29.32
C ARG A 9 14.24 19.75 -29.29
N PRO A 10 14.26 18.57 -29.94
CA PRO A 10 13.06 17.80 -30.15
C PRO A 10 12.50 17.33 -28.80
N ARG A 11 11.24 17.72 -28.54
CA ARG A 11 10.42 17.26 -27.40
C ARG A 11 10.13 15.74 -27.43
N ALA A 12 10.66 15.02 -28.42
CA ALA A 12 10.46 13.59 -28.64
C ALA A 12 10.86 12.72 -27.42
N HIS A 13 11.89 13.11 -26.67
CA HIS A 13 12.29 12.38 -25.45
C HIS A 13 11.20 12.41 -24.36
N TRP A 14 10.44 13.49 -24.24
CA TRP A 14 9.29 13.56 -23.33
C TRP A 14 8.12 12.70 -23.79
N VAL A 15 7.90 12.63 -25.10
CA VAL A 15 6.89 11.73 -25.69
C VAL A 15 7.26 10.28 -25.44
N ILE A 16 8.53 9.89 -25.68
CA ILE A 16 9.02 8.52 -25.41
C ILE A 16 8.90 8.19 -23.92
N PHE A 17 9.27 9.11 -23.03
CA PHE A 17 9.12 8.91 -21.59
C PHE A 17 7.64 8.72 -21.19
N ALA A 18 6.74 9.56 -21.69
CA ALA A 18 5.30 9.45 -21.42
C ALA A 18 4.69 8.14 -21.95
N LEU A 19 5.12 7.69 -23.13
CA LEU A 19 4.72 6.40 -23.70
C LEU A 19 5.26 5.23 -22.87
N ALA A 20 6.52 5.28 -22.43
CA ALA A 20 7.12 4.24 -21.60
C ALA A 20 6.42 4.13 -20.23
N VAL A 21 6.13 5.26 -19.57
CA VAL A 21 5.38 5.30 -18.31
C VAL A 21 3.95 4.78 -18.52
N SER A 22 3.28 5.19 -19.59
CA SER A 22 1.93 4.69 -19.91
C SER A 22 1.92 3.19 -20.15
N ALA A 23 2.86 2.67 -20.94
CA ALA A 23 3.01 1.24 -21.18
C ALA A 23 3.28 0.47 -19.89
N LEU A 24 4.14 1.00 -19.00
CA LEU A 24 4.41 0.41 -17.70
C LEU A 24 3.16 0.37 -16.81
N MET A 25 2.40 1.47 -16.75
CA MET A 25 1.16 1.56 -15.98
C MET A 25 0.08 0.61 -16.50
N ILE A 26 -0.08 0.48 -17.83
CA ILE A 26 -0.99 -0.48 -18.44
C ILE A 26 -0.57 -1.91 -18.07
N THR A 27 0.72 -2.22 -18.19
CA THR A 27 1.28 -3.54 -17.85
C THR A 27 1.04 -3.88 -16.38
N LEU A 28 1.33 -2.94 -15.47
CA LEU A 28 1.08 -3.11 -14.04
C LEU A 28 -0.41 -3.24 -13.71
N SER A 29 -1.28 -2.49 -14.39
CA SER A 29 -2.73 -2.60 -14.22
C SER A 29 -3.26 -3.96 -14.68
N LEU A 30 -2.72 -4.48 -15.80
CA LEU A 30 -3.02 -5.83 -16.25
C LEU A 30 -2.54 -6.88 -15.23
N ASN A 31 -1.32 -6.72 -14.69
CA ASN A 31 -0.80 -7.59 -13.63
C ASN A 31 -1.78 -7.60 -12.45
N ALA A 32 -2.11 -6.42 -11.91
CA ALA A 32 -3.04 -6.26 -10.79
C ALA A 32 -4.37 -6.97 -11.08
N TYR A 33 -4.98 -6.71 -12.25
CA TYR A 33 -6.24 -7.32 -12.64
C TYR A 33 -6.18 -8.86 -12.66
N THR A 34 -5.05 -9.43 -13.07
CA THR A 34 -4.88 -10.89 -13.16
C THR A 34 -4.38 -11.56 -11.87
N THR A 35 -3.79 -10.82 -10.93
CA THR A 35 -3.25 -11.35 -9.67
C THR A 35 -4.19 -11.16 -8.50
N THR A 36 -5.01 -10.11 -8.49
CA THR A 36 -6.12 -9.97 -7.53
C THR A 36 -7.28 -10.87 -7.92
N THR A 37 -7.11 -12.19 -7.73
CA THR A 37 -8.23 -13.13 -7.76
C THR A 37 -9.19 -12.75 -6.64
N GLY A 38 -10.45 -12.50 -6.97
CA GLY A 38 -11.44 -12.02 -6.03
C GLY A 38 -11.62 -13.02 -4.90
N GLY A 39 -11.18 -12.67 -3.69
CA GLY A 39 -11.69 -13.23 -2.44
C GLY A 39 -13.01 -12.55 -2.09
N GLY A 40 -13.97 -12.60 -3.01
CA GLY A 40 -15.26 -11.95 -2.87
C GLY A 40 -16.07 -12.62 -1.78
N THR A 41 -16.49 -11.87 -0.77
CA THR A 41 -17.56 -12.29 0.12
C THR A 41 -18.85 -12.38 -0.69
N VAL A 42 -19.51 -13.54 -0.66
CA VAL A 42 -20.89 -13.70 -1.11
C VAL A 42 -21.71 -12.60 -0.43
N GLN A 43 -22.27 -11.66 -1.21
CA GLN A 43 -23.47 -10.97 -0.78
C GLN A 43 -24.62 -11.87 -1.21
N PRO A 44 -25.23 -12.68 -0.32
CA PRO A 44 -26.50 -13.26 -0.71
C PRO A 44 -27.44 -12.08 -0.95
N GLY A 45 -27.91 -11.97 -2.19
CA GLY A 45 -28.99 -11.09 -2.51
C GLY A 45 -30.18 -11.43 -1.62
N GLN A 46 -30.98 -10.40 -1.35
CA GLN A 46 -32.31 -10.59 -0.80
C GLN A 46 -33.00 -11.69 -1.61
N THR A 47 -33.36 -12.79 -0.95
CA THR A 47 -34.26 -13.79 -1.52
C THR A 47 -35.63 -13.14 -1.69
N GLU A 48 -35.81 -12.38 -2.78
CA GLU A 48 -37.14 -12.23 -3.34
C GLU A 48 -37.62 -13.63 -3.73
N ILE A 49 -38.86 -13.94 -3.35
CA ILE A 49 -39.54 -15.18 -3.70
C ILE A 49 -39.76 -15.14 -5.20
N VAL A 50 -38.80 -15.63 -5.96
CA VAL A 50 -39.01 -15.95 -7.36
C VAL A 50 -39.83 -17.25 -7.39
N ASP A 51 -40.88 -17.29 -8.20
CA ASP A 51 -41.67 -18.50 -8.46
C ASP A 51 -40.76 -19.58 -9.10
N LYS A 52 -40.01 -20.31 -8.24
CA LYS A 52 -39.01 -21.32 -8.62
C LYS A 52 -39.65 -22.61 -9.14
N ALA A 53 -40.97 -22.76 -8.99
CA ALA A 53 -41.66 -24.05 -8.95
C ALA A 53 -41.56 -24.89 -10.24
N SER A 54 -41.19 -24.31 -11.39
CA SER A 54 -41.08 -25.08 -12.65
C SER A 54 -39.78 -24.90 -13.44
N ALA A 55 -38.96 -23.86 -13.20
CA ALA A 55 -37.84 -23.50 -14.08
C ALA A 55 -36.46 -24.08 -13.69
N LEU A 56 -36.24 -24.48 -12.43
CA LEU A 56 -34.93 -24.91 -11.89
C LEU A 56 -34.97 -26.29 -11.21
N SER A 57 -35.71 -27.24 -11.78
CA SER A 57 -35.91 -28.58 -11.21
C SER A 57 -34.65 -29.48 -11.16
N GLY A 58 -33.51 -29.04 -11.71
CA GLY A 58 -32.25 -29.79 -11.77
C GLY A 58 -31.00 -28.90 -11.80
N PRO A 59 -29.80 -29.47 -11.56
CA PRO A 59 -28.54 -28.73 -11.43
C PRO A 59 -27.92 -28.27 -12.75
N VAL A 60 -28.32 -28.84 -13.90
CA VAL A 60 -27.79 -28.44 -15.22
C VAL A 60 -28.83 -27.59 -15.93
N ILE A 61 -28.50 -26.32 -16.19
CA ILE A 61 -29.45 -25.31 -16.64
C ILE A 61 -29.00 -24.73 -17.99
N GLN A 62 -29.91 -24.77 -18.96
CA GLN A 62 -29.72 -24.23 -20.30
C GLN A 62 -30.80 -23.18 -20.57
N SER A 63 -30.39 -22.02 -21.10
CA SER A 63 -31.31 -20.97 -21.54
C SER A 63 -31.28 -20.87 -23.06
N GLU A 64 -32.43 -21.09 -23.69
CA GLU A 64 -32.62 -20.95 -25.14
C GLU A 64 -33.79 -20.01 -25.41
N ALA A 65 -33.56 -18.98 -26.24
CA ALA A 65 -34.56 -17.95 -26.56
C ALA A 65 -35.26 -17.33 -25.33
N GLY A 66 -34.54 -17.21 -24.20
CA GLY A 66 -35.06 -16.68 -22.94
C GLY A 66 -35.80 -17.69 -22.05
N ARG A 67 -36.07 -18.91 -22.53
CA ARG A 67 -36.68 -19.99 -21.74
C ARG A 67 -35.60 -20.80 -21.03
N LEU A 68 -35.78 -21.02 -19.72
CA LEU A 68 -34.88 -21.85 -18.91
C LEU A 68 -35.36 -23.30 -18.92
N THR A 69 -34.42 -24.23 -19.13
CA THR A 69 -34.64 -25.67 -19.02
C THR A 69 -33.61 -26.24 -18.04
N ALA A 70 -34.08 -27.00 -17.07
CA ALA A 70 -33.23 -27.66 -16.08
C ALA A 70 -33.26 -29.18 -16.29
N ARG A 71 -32.09 -29.81 -16.17
CA ARG A 71 -31.88 -31.25 -16.35
C ARG A 71 -31.18 -31.84 -15.13
N ARG A 72 -31.47 -33.12 -14.86
CA ARG A 72 -30.78 -33.95 -13.85
C ARG A 72 -29.98 -35.04 -14.53
N LEU A 73 -28.95 -35.53 -13.84
CA LEU A 73 -28.23 -36.71 -14.30
C LEU A 73 -29.15 -37.94 -14.25
N PRO A 74 -28.93 -38.94 -15.13
CA PRO A 74 -29.62 -40.23 -15.07
C PRO A 74 -29.51 -40.90 -13.69
N ALA A 75 -30.46 -41.76 -13.36
CA ALA A 75 -30.43 -42.51 -12.11
C ALA A 75 -29.10 -43.28 -11.96
N ARG A 76 -28.56 -43.30 -10.75
CA ARG A 76 -27.26 -43.88 -10.36
C ARG A 76 -26.01 -43.24 -11.00
N ALA A 77 -26.13 -42.30 -11.92
CA ALA A 77 -24.99 -41.57 -12.46
C ALA A 77 -24.41 -40.58 -11.43
N LEU A 78 -23.10 -40.48 -11.37
CA LEU A 78 -22.40 -39.55 -10.48
C LEU A 78 -21.33 -38.78 -11.24
N ALA A 79 -21.27 -37.47 -11.06
CA ALA A 79 -20.23 -36.63 -11.64
C ALA A 79 -19.52 -35.84 -10.54
N LEU A 80 -18.23 -36.14 -10.31
CA LEU A 80 -17.36 -35.30 -9.51
C LEU A 80 -16.98 -34.04 -10.31
N THR A 81 -17.09 -32.89 -9.67
CA THR A 81 -16.73 -31.59 -10.24
C THR A 81 -15.77 -30.85 -9.33
N PHE A 82 -14.79 -30.18 -9.93
CA PHE A 82 -13.74 -29.43 -9.21
C PHE A 82 -13.70 -27.99 -9.68
N ASP A 83 -13.75 -27.04 -8.73
CA ASP A 83 -13.67 -25.60 -9.00
C ASP A 83 -12.34 -25.00 -8.51
N ASP A 84 -12.05 -23.78 -8.96
CA ASP A 84 -10.93 -22.89 -8.58
C ASP A 84 -9.55 -23.20 -9.17
N GLY A 85 -9.36 -24.35 -9.81
CA GLY A 85 -8.11 -24.71 -10.47
C GLY A 85 -7.90 -24.06 -11.86
N PRO A 86 -6.82 -24.40 -12.56
CA PRO A 86 -5.78 -25.34 -12.14
C PRO A 86 -4.80 -24.74 -11.13
N ASP A 87 -4.52 -25.48 -10.06
CA ASP A 87 -3.48 -25.18 -9.08
C ASP A 87 -2.24 -26.05 -9.33
N PRO A 88 -1.01 -25.49 -9.33
CA PRO A 88 0.21 -26.23 -9.65
C PRO A 88 0.60 -27.30 -8.63
N VAL A 89 0.05 -27.25 -7.42
CA VAL A 89 0.32 -28.23 -6.35
C VAL A 89 -0.80 -29.25 -6.26
N TRP A 90 -2.06 -28.80 -6.28
CA TRP A 90 -3.21 -29.65 -5.94
C TRP A 90 -3.87 -30.34 -7.14
N THR A 91 -4.05 -29.65 -8.27
CA THR A 91 -4.65 -30.25 -9.47
C THR A 91 -3.90 -31.50 -9.93
N PRO A 92 -2.54 -31.54 -9.98
CA PRO A 92 -1.80 -32.77 -10.31
C PRO A 92 -2.11 -33.95 -9.39
N GLN A 93 -2.20 -33.70 -8.08
CA GLN A 93 -2.44 -34.74 -7.07
C GLN A 93 -3.86 -35.29 -7.17
N ILE A 94 -4.84 -34.42 -7.44
CA ILE A 94 -6.23 -34.81 -7.68
C ILE A 94 -6.33 -35.67 -8.96
N LEU A 95 -5.67 -35.26 -10.05
CA LEU A 95 -5.60 -36.06 -11.27
C LEU A 95 -4.99 -37.44 -11.02
N ASP A 96 -3.90 -37.50 -10.25
CA ASP A 96 -3.28 -38.77 -9.87
C ASP A 96 -4.20 -39.65 -9.03
N ALA A 97 -4.96 -39.07 -8.09
CA ALA A 97 -5.97 -39.80 -7.32
C ALA A 97 -7.09 -40.33 -8.22
N LEU A 98 -7.65 -39.51 -9.11
CA LEU A 98 -8.68 -39.95 -10.05
C LEU A 98 -8.18 -41.07 -10.97
N ARG A 99 -6.95 -40.96 -11.47
CA ARG A 99 -6.30 -41.98 -12.30
C ARG A 99 -6.11 -43.30 -11.56
N ARG A 100 -5.67 -43.27 -10.29
CA ARG A 100 -5.52 -44.49 -9.45
C ARG A 100 -6.81 -45.29 -9.34
N HIS A 101 -7.95 -44.61 -9.27
CA HIS A 101 -9.27 -45.24 -9.10
C HIS A 101 -10.09 -45.34 -10.39
N GLY A 102 -9.50 -45.02 -11.55
CA GLY A 102 -10.19 -45.09 -12.84
C GLY A 102 -11.38 -44.13 -12.99
N ALA A 103 -11.43 -43.05 -12.21
CA ALA A 103 -12.55 -42.11 -12.15
C ALA A 103 -12.37 -40.95 -13.15
N LYS A 104 -13.48 -40.45 -13.72
CA LYS A 104 -13.50 -39.21 -14.53
C LYS A 104 -14.24 -38.10 -13.79
N ALA A 105 -13.94 -36.86 -14.15
CA ALA A 105 -14.44 -35.66 -13.45
C ALA A 105 -14.53 -34.47 -14.42
N THR A 106 -15.24 -33.42 -14.02
CA THR A 106 -15.33 -32.15 -14.75
C THR A 106 -14.69 -31.02 -13.94
N PHE A 107 -13.73 -30.30 -14.52
CA PHE A 107 -12.99 -29.21 -13.86
C PHE A 107 -13.46 -27.85 -14.38
N PHE A 108 -14.00 -27.02 -13.49
CA PHE A 108 -14.37 -25.63 -13.76
C PHE A 108 -13.18 -24.71 -13.48
N VAL A 109 -12.48 -24.32 -14.54
CA VAL A 109 -11.19 -23.64 -14.44
C VAL A 109 -11.29 -22.12 -14.44
N VAL A 110 -10.43 -21.49 -13.64
CA VAL A 110 -10.27 -20.04 -13.57
C VAL A 110 -9.28 -19.58 -14.65
N GLY A 111 -9.73 -18.69 -15.53
CA GLY A 111 -8.98 -18.32 -16.75
C GLY A 111 -7.58 -17.76 -16.48
N ALA A 112 -7.41 -16.94 -15.43
CA ALA A 112 -6.09 -16.42 -15.05
C ALA A 112 -5.11 -17.54 -14.66
N GLN A 113 -5.60 -18.63 -14.06
CA GLN A 113 -4.79 -19.80 -13.71
C GLN A 113 -4.50 -20.68 -14.92
N VAL A 114 -5.45 -20.81 -15.86
CA VAL A 114 -5.23 -21.48 -17.15
C VAL A 114 -4.06 -20.85 -17.91
N ASN A 115 -3.97 -19.52 -17.94
CA ASN A 115 -2.86 -18.83 -18.60
C ASN A 115 -1.51 -19.06 -17.91
N LYS A 116 -1.50 -19.27 -16.58
CA LYS A 116 -0.28 -19.55 -15.82
C LYS A 116 0.16 -21.01 -15.92
N HIS A 117 -0.81 -21.94 -15.99
CA HIS A 117 -0.60 -23.38 -15.96
C HIS A 117 -1.32 -24.11 -17.11
N PRO A 118 -1.06 -23.74 -18.39
CA PRO A 118 -1.77 -24.32 -19.53
C PRO A 118 -1.49 -25.83 -19.69
N GLU A 119 -0.34 -26.32 -19.20
CA GLU A 119 0.03 -27.73 -19.18
C GLU A 119 -0.93 -28.59 -18.35
N LEU A 120 -1.44 -28.07 -17.23
CA LEU A 120 -2.37 -28.81 -16.37
C LEU A 120 -3.72 -28.98 -17.05
N VAL A 121 -4.19 -27.97 -17.77
CA VAL A 121 -5.45 -28.04 -18.51
C VAL A 121 -5.35 -29.01 -19.69
N ARG A 122 -4.19 -29.08 -20.35
CA ARG A 122 -3.93 -30.11 -21.37
C ARG A 122 -3.92 -31.50 -20.74
N ARG A 123 -3.31 -31.66 -19.56
CA ARG A 123 -3.29 -32.92 -18.81
C ARG A 123 -4.69 -33.38 -18.43
N ILE A 124 -5.54 -32.48 -17.92
CA ILE A 124 -6.96 -32.74 -17.61
C ILE A 124 -7.65 -33.38 -18.83
N LEU A 125 -7.54 -32.77 -20.01
CA LEU A 125 -8.16 -33.32 -21.22
C LEU A 125 -7.52 -34.62 -21.72
N ALA A 126 -6.18 -34.72 -21.67
CA ALA A 126 -5.45 -35.90 -22.12
C ALA A 126 -5.78 -37.14 -21.28
N GLU A 127 -6.04 -36.95 -19.98
CA GLU A 127 -6.49 -38.01 -19.08
C GLU A 127 -8.00 -38.31 -19.20
N GLY A 128 -8.72 -37.66 -20.13
CA GLY A 128 -10.13 -37.94 -20.42
C GLY A 128 -11.13 -37.29 -19.47
N HIS A 129 -10.71 -36.29 -18.70
CA HIS A 129 -11.59 -35.43 -17.91
C HIS A 129 -12.22 -34.34 -18.79
N GLN A 130 -13.20 -33.64 -18.24
CA GLN A 130 -13.90 -32.55 -18.93
C GLN A 130 -13.54 -31.20 -18.33
N LEU A 131 -13.62 -30.13 -19.14
CA LEU A 131 -13.46 -28.75 -18.71
C LEU A 131 -14.78 -27.99 -18.71
N GLY A 132 -14.91 -27.06 -17.78
CA GLY A 132 -15.88 -25.97 -17.73
C GLY A 132 -15.19 -24.66 -17.36
N LEU A 133 -15.88 -23.54 -17.52
CA LEU A 133 -15.36 -22.20 -17.20
C LEU A 133 -15.82 -21.77 -15.80
N HIS A 134 -14.96 -21.08 -15.05
CA HIS A 134 -15.25 -20.55 -13.71
C HIS A 134 -14.91 -19.06 -13.56
N SER A 135 -15.16 -18.26 -14.61
CA SER A 135 -14.70 -16.86 -14.77
C SER A 135 -13.19 -16.70 -14.89
N PHE A 136 -12.73 -15.47 -15.18
CA PHE A 136 -11.31 -15.21 -15.43
C PHE A 136 -10.58 -14.91 -14.12
N THR A 137 -11.22 -14.12 -13.24
CA THR A 137 -10.63 -13.61 -11.99
C THR A 137 -11.29 -14.14 -10.71
N HIS A 138 -12.24 -15.08 -10.80
CA HIS A 138 -12.95 -15.68 -9.65
C HIS A 138 -13.80 -14.69 -8.81
N HIS A 139 -14.23 -13.58 -9.42
CA HIS A 139 -15.13 -12.64 -8.76
C HIS A 139 -16.60 -13.04 -8.95
N ASP A 140 -17.47 -12.57 -8.05
CA ASP A 140 -18.91 -12.78 -8.14
C ASP A 140 -19.50 -12.03 -9.35
N LEU A 141 -19.78 -12.79 -10.41
CA LEU A 141 -20.31 -12.26 -11.66
C LEU A 141 -21.72 -11.66 -11.48
N ALA A 142 -22.51 -12.11 -10.51
CA ALA A 142 -23.88 -11.62 -10.31
C ALA A 142 -23.91 -10.14 -9.86
N THR A 143 -22.81 -9.64 -9.29
CA THR A 143 -22.67 -8.24 -8.83
C THR A 143 -22.09 -7.30 -9.89
N MET A 144 -21.70 -7.82 -11.05
CA MET A 144 -20.98 -7.06 -12.08
C MET A 144 -21.87 -6.48 -13.18
N SER A 145 -21.42 -5.37 -13.77
CA SER A 145 -21.96 -4.84 -15.01
C SER A 145 -21.89 -5.87 -16.16
N GLU A 146 -22.81 -5.78 -17.13
CA GLU A 146 -22.88 -6.73 -18.25
C GLU A 146 -21.59 -6.72 -19.10
N SER A 147 -20.99 -5.55 -19.32
CA SER A 147 -19.73 -5.42 -20.08
C SER A 147 -18.57 -6.14 -19.39
N ARG A 148 -18.45 -6.02 -18.07
CA ARG A 148 -17.41 -6.71 -17.29
C ARG A 148 -17.64 -8.22 -17.27
N ARG A 149 -18.89 -8.68 -17.11
CA ARG A 149 -19.23 -10.12 -17.20
C ARG A 149 -18.85 -10.73 -18.55
N ARG A 150 -19.20 -10.07 -19.65
CA ARG A 150 -18.85 -10.52 -21.01
C ARG A 150 -17.33 -10.61 -21.18
N LEU A 151 -16.59 -9.67 -20.62
CA LEU A 151 -15.13 -9.71 -20.63
C LEU A 151 -14.57 -10.92 -19.86
N GLU A 152 -15.05 -11.18 -18.64
CA GLU A 152 -14.66 -12.35 -17.84
C GLU A 152 -14.90 -13.67 -18.61
N PHE A 153 -16.07 -13.82 -19.23
CA PHE A 153 -16.37 -14.98 -20.08
C PHE A 153 -15.43 -15.10 -21.28
N ALA A 154 -15.27 -14.00 -22.03
CA ALA A 154 -14.44 -13.98 -23.23
C ALA A 154 -12.98 -14.32 -22.90
N LEU A 155 -12.41 -13.72 -21.85
CA LEU A 155 -11.02 -13.96 -21.45
C LEU A 155 -10.81 -15.41 -20.98
N THR A 156 -11.74 -15.98 -20.21
CA THR A 156 -11.64 -17.38 -19.74
C THR A 156 -11.71 -18.35 -20.90
N ARG A 157 -12.67 -18.13 -21.81
CA ARG A 157 -12.84 -18.95 -23.01
C ARG A 157 -11.61 -18.85 -23.93
N ASN A 158 -11.04 -17.65 -24.11
CA ASN A 158 -9.81 -17.44 -24.86
C ASN A 158 -8.61 -18.18 -24.24
N ALA A 159 -8.46 -18.13 -22.92
CA ALA A 159 -7.39 -18.82 -22.20
C ALA A 159 -7.45 -20.34 -22.42
N VAL A 160 -8.63 -20.94 -22.25
CA VAL A 160 -8.85 -22.38 -22.47
C VAL A 160 -8.63 -22.76 -23.94
N ALA A 161 -9.13 -21.96 -24.88
CA ALA A 161 -8.96 -22.18 -26.31
C ALA A 161 -7.49 -22.14 -26.74
N HIS A 162 -6.73 -21.20 -26.20
CA HIS A 162 -5.27 -21.14 -26.42
C HIS A 162 -4.56 -22.35 -25.83
N ALA A 163 -4.87 -22.72 -24.57
CA ALA A 163 -4.18 -23.80 -23.88
C ALA A 163 -4.44 -25.18 -24.50
N THR A 164 -5.67 -25.42 -24.95
CA THR A 164 -6.15 -26.77 -25.32
C THR A 164 -6.55 -26.94 -26.77
N GLY A 165 -6.73 -25.83 -27.50
CA GLY A 165 -7.32 -25.85 -28.83
C GLY A 165 -8.82 -26.16 -28.88
N ARG A 166 -9.51 -26.18 -27.73
CA ARG A 166 -10.93 -26.52 -27.58
C ARG A 166 -11.77 -25.31 -27.14
N ASP A 167 -12.99 -25.25 -27.64
CA ASP A 167 -14.01 -24.29 -27.24
C ASP A 167 -14.97 -24.94 -26.23
N VAL A 168 -14.93 -24.46 -24.98
CA VAL A 168 -15.68 -25.01 -23.85
C VAL A 168 -16.91 -24.15 -23.58
N ARG A 169 -18.07 -24.80 -23.42
CA ARG A 169 -19.38 -24.15 -23.20
C ARG A 169 -20.01 -24.46 -21.84
N LEU A 170 -19.44 -25.38 -21.06
CA LEU A 170 -19.88 -25.57 -19.68
C LEU A 170 -19.37 -24.42 -18.81
N PHE A 171 -20.21 -23.94 -17.91
CA PHE A 171 -19.91 -22.82 -17.04
C PHE A 171 -20.48 -23.07 -15.64
N ARG A 172 -19.71 -22.74 -14.61
CA ARG A 172 -20.20 -22.65 -13.24
C ARG A 172 -19.89 -21.25 -12.71
N PRO A 173 -20.88 -20.48 -12.24
CA PRO A 173 -20.62 -19.18 -11.65
C PRO A 173 -19.87 -19.30 -10.32
N PRO A 174 -18.82 -18.48 -10.09
CA PRO A 174 -18.24 -18.33 -8.76
C PRO A 174 -19.32 -18.03 -7.72
N TYR A 175 -19.18 -18.61 -6.53
CA TYR A 175 -20.07 -18.45 -5.37
C TYR A 175 -21.51 -18.99 -5.51
N LEU A 176 -21.92 -19.44 -6.70
CA LEU A 176 -23.24 -20.04 -6.92
C LEU A 176 -23.15 -21.57 -7.01
N ALA A 177 -23.18 -22.22 -5.85
CA ALA A 177 -22.93 -23.66 -5.76
C ALA A 177 -24.11 -24.56 -6.17
N SER A 178 -25.37 -24.17 -5.88
CA SER A 178 -26.54 -25.06 -6.06
C SER A 178 -27.77 -24.34 -6.60
N SER A 179 -28.63 -25.09 -7.31
CA SER A 179 -29.88 -24.57 -7.90
C SER A 179 -30.85 -24.04 -6.84
N ALA A 180 -30.83 -24.61 -5.63
CA ALA A 180 -31.65 -24.15 -4.50
C ALA A 180 -31.28 -22.72 -4.06
N ARG A 181 -30.01 -22.33 -4.20
CA ARG A 181 -29.45 -21.04 -3.77
C ARG A 181 -29.52 -19.94 -4.82
N VAL A 182 -30.09 -20.21 -6.00
CA VAL A 182 -30.22 -19.20 -7.06
C VAL A 182 -31.27 -18.17 -6.66
N ASP A 183 -30.86 -16.90 -6.61
CA ASP A 183 -31.72 -15.72 -6.46
C ASP A 183 -31.99 -15.05 -7.83
N GLN A 184 -32.70 -13.92 -7.87
CA GLN A 184 -33.00 -13.23 -9.12
C GLN A 184 -31.75 -12.78 -9.88
N ARG A 185 -30.71 -12.31 -9.17
CA ARG A 185 -29.43 -11.92 -9.79
C ARG A 185 -28.71 -13.12 -10.42
N GLY A 186 -28.76 -14.27 -9.74
CA GLY A 186 -28.28 -15.54 -10.26
C GLY A 186 -29.06 -15.99 -11.50
N LEU A 187 -30.39 -15.85 -11.50
CA LEU A 187 -31.23 -16.13 -12.68
C LEU A 187 -30.85 -15.24 -13.87
N ASP A 188 -30.65 -13.95 -13.64
CA ASP A 188 -30.26 -13.01 -14.71
C ASP A 188 -28.85 -13.31 -15.24
N LEU A 189 -27.94 -13.75 -14.38
CA LEU A 189 -26.63 -14.26 -14.79
C LEU A 189 -26.76 -15.52 -15.66
N ILE A 190 -27.60 -16.48 -15.26
CA ILE A 190 -27.82 -17.73 -16.02
C ILE A 190 -28.45 -17.44 -17.39
N ARG A 191 -29.46 -16.57 -17.45
CA ARG A 191 -30.05 -16.10 -18.72
C ARG A 191 -29.01 -15.41 -19.60
N ALA A 192 -28.19 -14.54 -19.02
CA ALA A 192 -27.11 -13.88 -19.75
C ALA A 192 -26.08 -14.87 -20.30
N ALA A 193 -25.65 -15.84 -19.50
CA ALA A 193 -24.71 -16.89 -19.91
C ALA A 193 -25.32 -17.76 -21.04
N GLY A 194 -26.60 -18.10 -20.96
CA GLY A 194 -27.26 -18.87 -22.00
C GLY A 194 -27.46 -18.11 -23.32
N ARG A 195 -27.69 -16.77 -23.29
CA ARG A 195 -27.66 -15.93 -24.51
C ARG A 195 -26.31 -16.01 -25.26
N ASP A 196 -25.23 -16.20 -24.53
CA ASP A 196 -23.87 -16.36 -25.08
C ASP A 196 -23.52 -17.82 -25.42
N GLY A 197 -24.49 -18.74 -25.24
CA GLY A 197 -24.38 -20.15 -25.58
C GLY A 197 -23.68 -21.01 -24.52
N TYR A 198 -23.65 -20.58 -23.26
CA TYR A 198 -23.13 -21.37 -22.15
C TYR A 198 -24.22 -22.20 -21.47
N VAL A 199 -23.84 -23.39 -21.01
CA VAL A 199 -24.66 -24.23 -20.14
C VAL A 199 -24.17 -24.08 -18.70
N THR A 200 -25.07 -23.67 -17.82
CA THR A 200 -24.75 -23.52 -16.40
C THR A 200 -24.82 -24.87 -15.70
N VAL A 201 -23.77 -25.26 -14.99
CA VAL A 201 -23.70 -26.49 -14.21
C VAL A 201 -23.52 -26.13 -12.74
N LEU A 202 -24.54 -26.42 -11.93
CA LEU A 202 -24.52 -26.29 -10.48
C LEU A 202 -24.30 -27.68 -9.85
N ALA A 203 -24.27 -27.77 -8.53
CA ALA A 203 -24.13 -29.02 -7.80
C ALA A 203 -25.41 -29.36 -7.04
N ASP A 204 -25.69 -30.67 -6.94
CA ASP A 204 -26.70 -31.20 -6.02
C ASP A 204 -26.12 -31.29 -4.60
N ARG A 205 -24.83 -31.60 -4.48
CA ARG A 205 -24.11 -31.72 -3.20
C ARG A 205 -22.81 -30.93 -3.23
N ASP A 206 -22.64 -30.06 -2.25
CA ASP A 206 -21.41 -29.31 -2.02
C ASP A 206 -20.69 -29.88 -0.79
N THR A 207 -19.46 -30.37 -1.00
CA THR A 207 -18.66 -30.98 0.07
C THR A 207 -18.12 -29.94 1.07
N ASN A 208 -18.10 -28.66 0.70
CA ASN A 208 -17.46 -27.59 1.47
C ASN A 208 -16.00 -27.90 1.84
N ASP A 209 -15.32 -28.67 1.01
CA ASP A 209 -13.92 -29.11 1.20
C ASP A 209 -12.95 -27.93 1.31
N TRP A 210 -13.23 -26.81 0.62
CA TRP A 210 -12.50 -25.55 0.75
C TRP A 210 -12.42 -25.01 2.19
N ARG A 211 -13.40 -25.36 3.06
CA ARG A 211 -13.39 -25.02 4.50
C ARG A 211 -12.44 -25.90 5.31
N ARG A 212 -11.88 -26.96 4.73
CA ARG A 212 -11.06 -28.00 5.37
C ARG A 212 -11.73 -28.65 6.59
N PRO A 213 -12.93 -29.25 6.42
CA PRO A 213 -13.71 -29.82 7.52
C PRO A 213 -13.27 -31.22 7.98
N GLY A 214 -12.34 -31.87 7.27
CA GLY A 214 -11.81 -33.20 7.54
C GLY A 214 -12.18 -34.23 6.47
N VAL A 215 -11.27 -35.17 6.19
CA VAL A 215 -11.36 -36.19 5.12
C VAL A 215 -12.67 -36.98 5.16
N LYS A 216 -13.04 -37.51 6.34
CA LYS A 216 -14.25 -38.31 6.51
C LYS A 216 -15.52 -37.53 6.20
N TRP A 217 -15.55 -36.24 6.54
CA TRP A 217 -16.71 -35.41 6.24
C TRP A 217 -16.84 -35.14 4.75
N ILE A 218 -15.73 -34.81 4.09
CA ILE A 218 -15.70 -34.58 2.64
C ILE A 218 -16.20 -35.82 1.89
N ALA A 219 -15.69 -37.01 2.25
CA ALA A 219 -16.13 -38.27 1.65
C ALA A 219 -17.63 -38.53 1.89
N ASN A 220 -18.10 -38.40 3.13
CA ASN A 220 -19.51 -38.62 3.45
C ASN A 220 -20.45 -37.60 2.80
N ALA A 221 -20.04 -36.33 2.71
CA ALA A 221 -20.83 -35.28 2.08
C ALA A 221 -20.97 -35.50 0.56
N ALA A 222 -19.98 -36.13 -0.07
CA ALA A 222 -19.96 -36.48 -1.48
C ALA A 222 -20.79 -37.74 -1.82
N LEU A 223 -21.08 -38.61 -0.86
CA LEU A 223 -21.87 -39.82 -1.11
C LEU A 223 -23.33 -39.45 -1.48
N PRO A 224 -23.88 -40.04 -2.56
CA PRO A 224 -25.25 -39.79 -2.99
C PRO A 224 -26.27 -40.48 -2.06
N GLY A 225 -27.42 -39.83 -1.86
CA GLY A 225 -28.55 -40.42 -1.14
C GLY A 225 -29.55 -41.06 -2.10
N GLY A 226 -29.65 -42.39 -2.11
CA GLY A 226 -30.57 -43.13 -2.99
C GLY A 226 -30.16 -43.12 -4.46
N ASP A 227 -31.04 -43.56 -5.37
CA ASP A 227 -30.75 -43.77 -6.80
C ASP A 227 -30.76 -42.53 -7.69
N ALA A 228 -30.91 -41.33 -7.14
CA ALA A 228 -30.85 -40.09 -7.90
C ALA A 228 -29.45 -39.86 -8.50
N GLY A 229 -29.42 -39.38 -9.75
CA GLY A 229 -28.19 -38.89 -10.36
C GLY A 229 -27.68 -37.64 -9.64
N THR A 230 -26.38 -37.56 -9.38
CA THR A 230 -25.80 -36.55 -8.46
C THR A 230 -24.56 -35.87 -9.04
N ILE A 231 -24.54 -34.54 -9.04
CA ILE A 231 -23.34 -33.72 -9.27
C ILE A 231 -22.75 -33.27 -7.93
N VAL A 232 -21.49 -33.63 -7.68
CA VAL A 232 -20.76 -33.31 -6.45
C VAL A 232 -19.76 -32.20 -6.72
N LEU A 233 -19.76 -31.14 -5.91
CA LEU A 233 -18.80 -30.03 -5.94
C LEU A 233 -17.68 -30.25 -4.91
N MET A 234 -16.45 -30.15 -5.40
CA MET A 234 -15.18 -30.11 -4.67
C MET A 234 -14.30 -29.02 -5.28
N HIS A 235 -13.12 -28.75 -4.71
CA HIS A 235 -12.22 -27.69 -5.19
C HIS A 235 -10.81 -28.23 -5.43
N ASP A 236 -10.22 -27.87 -6.57
CA ASP A 236 -8.83 -28.18 -6.89
C ASP A 236 -7.89 -26.95 -6.80
N GLY A 237 -8.44 -25.77 -6.48
CA GLY A 237 -7.69 -24.55 -6.16
C GLY A 237 -8.20 -23.83 -4.92
N GLY A 238 -7.80 -22.56 -4.74
CA GLY A 238 -8.32 -21.72 -3.66
C GLY A 238 -7.72 -21.97 -2.27
N GLY A 239 -6.47 -22.44 -2.20
CA GLY A 239 -5.73 -22.68 -0.96
C GLY A 239 -5.33 -24.14 -0.77
N ASP A 240 -4.99 -24.54 0.45
CA ASP A 240 -4.59 -25.92 0.78
C ASP A 240 -5.74 -26.92 0.57
N ARG A 241 -5.54 -27.92 -0.31
CA ARG A 241 -6.50 -28.97 -0.71
C ARG A 241 -6.08 -30.39 -0.30
N GLN A 242 -5.16 -30.55 0.65
CA GLN A 242 -4.70 -31.88 1.08
C GLN A 242 -5.86 -32.81 1.48
N GLN A 243 -6.85 -32.30 2.24
CA GLN A 243 -8.00 -33.10 2.68
C GLN A 243 -8.90 -33.54 1.52
N THR A 244 -8.96 -32.77 0.43
CA THR A 244 -9.71 -33.11 -0.77
C THR A 244 -9.05 -34.31 -1.47
N VAL A 245 -7.73 -34.28 -1.64
CA VAL A 245 -6.94 -35.37 -2.22
C VAL A 245 -7.13 -36.66 -1.42
N GLU A 246 -6.94 -36.59 -0.10
CA GLU A 246 -7.10 -37.74 0.80
C GLU A 246 -8.54 -38.28 0.81
N ALA A 247 -9.54 -37.40 0.68
CA ALA A 247 -10.95 -37.81 0.64
C ALA A 247 -11.30 -38.59 -0.63
N LEU A 248 -10.63 -38.33 -1.76
CA LEU A 248 -10.85 -39.11 -2.98
C LEU A 248 -10.41 -40.57 -2.82
N ASP A 249 -9.31 -40.81 -2.13
CA ASP A 249 -8.82 -42.17 -1.85
C ASP A 249 -9.75 -42.95 -0.89
N VAL A 250 -10.65 -42.27 -0.18
CA VAL A 250 -11.70 -42.90 0.65
C VAL A 250 -13.02 -43.01 -0.11
N LEU A 251 -13.42 -41.96 -0.83
CA LEU A 251 -14.71 -41.84 -1.51
C LEU A 251 -14.83 -42.78 -2.71
N LEU A 252 -13.81 -42.83 -3.57
CA LEU A 252 -13.89 -43.56 -4.84
C LEU A 252 -14.07 -45.08 -4.66
N PRO A 253 -13.36 -45.75 -3.73
CA PRO A 253 -13.63 -47.15 -3.40
C PRO A 253 -15.05 -47.39 -2.87
N GLN A 254 -15.59 -46.47 -2.06
CA GLN A 254 -16.96 -46.59 -1.53
C GLN A 254 -18.02 -46.46 -2.63
N LEU A 255 -17.82 -45.55 -3.59
CA LEU A 255 -18.68 -45.41 -4.75
C LEU A 255 -18.63 -46.67 -5.64
N ALA A 256 -17.43 -47.21 -5.86
CA ALA A 256 -17.26 -48.45 -6.62
C ALA A 256 -17.98 -49.63 -5.94
N ALA A 257 -17.93 -49.73 -4.61
CA ALA A 257 -18.66 -50.75 -3.84
C ALA A 257 -20.20 -50.63 -3.97
N GLN A 258 -20.72 -49.43 -4.28
CA GLN A 258 -22.14 -49.19 -4.58
C GLN A 258 -22.48 -49.40 -6.07
N GLY A 259 -21.53 -49.87 -6.88
CA GLY A 259 -21.69 -50.02 -8.33
C GLY A 259 -21.85 -48.67 -9.05
N ARG A 260 -21.25 -47.60 -8.52
CA ARG A 260 -21.26 -46.25 -9.11
C ARG A 260 -19.85 -45.85 -9.52
N HIS A 261 -19.74 -45.30 -10.72
CA HIS A 261 -18.48 -44.75 -11.23
C HIS A 261 -18.67 -43.27 -11.53
N SER A 262 -17.65 -42.45 -11.19
CA SER A 262 -17.67 -41.04 -11.52
C SER A 262 -17.41 -40.84 -13.00
N VAL A 263 -18.34 -40.17 -13.68
CA VAL A 263 -18.27 -39.79 -15.09
C VAL A 263 -18.21 -38.26 -15.24
N THR A 264 -17.95 -37.78 -16.44
CA THR A 264 -18.05 -36.34 -16.73
C THR A 264 -19.51 -35.92 -16.88
N VAL A 265 -19.81 -34.64 -16.69
CA VAL A 265 -21.18 -34.10 -16.79
C VAL A 265 -21.78 -34.36 -18.18
N SER A 266 -21.06 -34.10 -19.27
CA SER A 266 -21.55 -34.43 -20.61
C SER A 266 -21.50 -35.92 -20.96
N GLY A 267 -20.68 -36.72 -20.26
CA GLY A 267 -20.73 -38.18 -20.39
C GLY A 267 -22.03 -38.76 -19.86
N ALA A 268 -22.59 -38.16 -18.81
CA ALA A 268 -23.91 -38.51 -18.27
C ALA A 268 -25.08 -37.83 -19.01
N LEU A 269 -24.84 -36.70 -19.67
CA LEU A 269 -25.83 -35.95 -20.45
C LEU A 269 -25.28 -35.64 -21.86
N PRO A 270 -25.41 -36.59 -22.81
CA PRO A 270 -24.78 -36.48 -24.14
C PRO A 270 -25.36 -35.36 -25.02
N ASP A 271 -26.58 -34.89 -24.74
CA ASP A 271 -27.24 -33.79 -25.48
C ASP A 271 -26.67 -32.39 -25.16
N LEU A 272 -25.75 -32.28 -24.19
CA LEU A 272 -25.13 -31.01 -23.87
C LEU A 272 -24.16 -30.59 -24.99
N PRO A 273 -23.94 -29.27 -25.21
CA PRO A 273 -23.04 -28.78 -26.24
C PRO A 273 -21.65 -29.42 -26.11
N ALA A 274 -21.25 -30.17 -27.12
CA ALA A 274 -19.96 -30.84 -27.15
C ALA A 274 -18.82 -29.81 -27.20
N THR A 275 -17.67 -30.19 -26.63
CA THR A 275 -16.46 -29.37 -26.70
C THR A 275 -15.96 -29.32 -28.15
N ALA A 276 -16.14 -28.19 -28.82
CA ALA A 276 -15.81 -28.03 -30.23
C ALA A 276 -14.32 -27.68 -30.43
N PRO A 277 -13.74 -27.92 -31.62
CA PRO A 277 -12.45 -27.31 -31.98
C PRO A 277 -12.55 -25.78 -31.93
N ALA A 278 -11.62 -25.12 -31.25
CA ALA A 278 -11.59 -23.66 -31.19
C ALA A 278 -11.21 -23.07 -32.56
N SER A 279 -11.81 -21.93 -32.91
CA SER A 279 -11.44 -21.17 -34.11
C SER A 279 -10.04 -20.56 -33.99
N LEU A 280 -9.38 -20.31 -35.13
CA LEU A 280 -8.05 -19.70 -35.15
C LEU A 280 -8.04 -18.34 -34.44
N ARG A 281 -9.08 -17.52 -34.63
CA ARG A 281 -9.21 -16.21 -33.97
C ARG A 281 -9.19 -16.34 -32.45
N LEU A 282 -9.93 -17.30 -31.90
CA LEU A 282 -10.02 -17.52 -30.45
C LEU A 282 -8.66 -17.93 -29.87
N LYS A 283 -7.94 -18.82 -30.57
CA LYS A 283 -6.59 -19.26 -30.20
C LYS A 283 -5.58 -18.10 -30.21
N VAL A 284 -5.58 -17.29 -31.27
CA VAL A 284 -4.66 -16.14 -31.41
C VAL A 284 -4.95 -15.08 -30.35
N GLN A 285 -6.22 -14.76 -30.10
CA GLN A 285 -6.61 -13.81 -29.05
C GLN A 285 -6.19 -14.31 -27.66
N GLY A 286 -6.42 -15.60 -27.37
CA GLY A 286 -5.97 -16.22 -26.12
C GLY A 286 -4.45 -16.21 -25.97
N GLN A 287 -3.71 -16.53 -27.03
CA GLN A 287 -2.25 -16.51 -27.01
C GLN A 287 -1.71 -15.10 -26.76
N ALA A 288 -2.21 -14.09 -27.48
CA ALA A 288 -1.79 -12.70 -27.30
C ALA A 288 -2.03 -12.22 -25.87
N PHE A 289 -3.18 -12.56 -25.30
CA PHE A 289 -3.52 -12.18 -23.94
C PHE A 289 -2.70 -12.96 -22.89
N ALA A 290 -2.44 -14.25 -23.09
CA ALA A 290 -1.58 -15.04 -22.22
C ALA A 290 -0.15 -14.50 -22.20
N ILE A 291 0.41 -14.13 -23.36
CA ILE A 291 1.72 -13.46 -23.46
C ILE A 291 1.70 -12.13 -22.71
N ALA A 292 0.64 -11.32 -22.88
CA ALA A 292 0.51 -10.05 -22.17
C ALA A 292 0.44 -10.21 -20.65
N GLN A 293 -0.35 -11.18 -20.16
CA GLN A 293 -0.45 -11.49 -18.73
C GLN A 293 0.89 -11.99 -18.17
N HIS A 294 1.56 -12.92 -18.86
CA HIS A 294 2.84 -13.45 -18.41
C HIS A 294 3.92 -12.35 -18.40
N GLY A 295 3.99 -11.54 -19.46
CA GLY A 295 4.88 -10.37 -19.52
C GLY A 295 4.59 -9.36 -18.42
N ALA A 296 3.31 -9.12 -18.10
CA ALA A 296 2.92 -8.25 -17.00
C ALA A 296 3.38 -8.76 -15.63
N GLY A 297 3.25 -10.07 -15.39
CA GLY A 297 3.80 -10.73 -14.20
C GLY A 297 5.32 -10.58 -14.10
N LEU A 298 6.05 -10.90 -15.17
CA LEU A 298 7.52 -10.76 -15.22
C LEU A 298 7.99 -9.32 -14.98
N VAL A 299 7.27 -8.32 -15.52
CA VAL A 299 7.57 -6.92 -15.26
C VAL A 299 7.33 -6.56 -13.78
N GLY A 300 6.24 -7.06 -13.19
CA GLY A 300 5.97 -6.91 -11.76
C GLY A 300 7.09 -7.50 -10.89
N ASP A 301 7.52 -8.72 -11.18
CA ASP A 301 8.60 -9.42 -10.48
C ASP A 301 9.94 -8.71 -10.66
N ALA A 302 10.24 -8.26 -11.88
CA ALA A 302 11.47 -7.51 -12.18
C ALA A 302 11.51 -6.17 -11.42
N LEU A 303 10.38 -5.45 -11.34
CA LEU A 303 10.27 -4.22 -10.57
C LEU A 303 10.41 -4.46 -9.06
N PHE A 304 9.87 -5.57 -8.56
CA PHE A 304 10.07 -5.98 -7.18
C PHE A 304 11.55 -6.22 -6.88
N VAL A 305 12.25 -7.01 -7.70
CA VAL A 305 13.69 -7.26 -7.55
C VAL A 305 14.48 -5.95 -7.68
N LEU A 306 14.11 -5.10 -8.62
CA LEU A 306 14.71 -3.78 -8.81
C LEU A 306 14.53 -2.88 -7.59
N MET A 307 13.37 -2.90 -6.94
CA MET A 307 13.11 -2.18 -5.70
C MET A 307 14.06 -2.68 -4.59
N ILE A 308 14.15 -4.00 -4.38
CA ILE A 308 15.08 -4.56 -3.39
C ILE A 308 16.52 -4.12 -3.69
N PHE A 309 16.95 -4.23 -4.95
CA PHE A 309 18.27 -3.80 -5.37
C PHE A 309 18.51 -2.30 -5.11
N ALA A 310 17.56 -1.43 -5.46
CA ALA A 310 17.65 0.01 -5.22
C ALA A 310 17.68 0.36 -3.72
N THR A 311 16.91 -0.36 -2.90
CA THR A 311 16.93 -0.19 -1.43
C THR A 311 18.26 -0.61 -0.83
N VAL A 312 18.80 -1.76 -1.25
CA VAL A 312 20.13 -2.22 -0.83
C VAL A 312 21.20 -1.21 -1.24
N LEU A 313 21.09 -0.64 -2.43
CA LEU A 313 22.02 0.36 -2.92
C LEU A 313 21.96 1.65 -2.08
N ALA A 314 20.76 2.14 -1.80
CA ALA A 314 20.56 3.31 -0.94
C ALA A 314 21.12 3.08 0.48
N GLY A 315 20.82 1.93 1.09
CA GLY A 315 21.35 1.55 2.41
C GLY A 315 22.87 1.45 2.40
N THR A 316 23.45 0.82 1.37
CA THR A 316 24.91 0.70 1.21
C THR A 316 25.58 2.07 1.10
N ARG A 317 25.02 2.98 0.29
CA ARG A 317 25.52 4.37 0.18
C ARG A 317 25.54 5.04 1.54
N MET A 318 24.45 4.95 2.29
CA MET A 318 24.32 5.59 3.60
C MET A 318 25.31 5.04 4.63
N LEU A 319 25.56 3.73 4.61
CA LEU A 319 26.58 3.09 5.44
C LEU A 319 27.98 3.59 5.07
N ILE A 320 28.32 3.64 3.78
CA ILE A 320 29.60 4.17 3.28
C ILE A 320 29.78 5.64 3.70
N GLN A 321 28.78 6.48 3.45
CA GLN A 321 28.81 7.90 3.80
C GLN A 321 28.99 8.10 5.31
N THR A 322 28.21 7.40 6.13
CA THR A 322 28.28 7.52 7.60
C THR A 322 29.63 7.06 8.13
N PHE A 323 30.12 5.91 7.67
CA PHE A 323 31.42 5.36 8.08
C PHE A 323 32.58 6.26 7.67
N CYS A 324 32.61 6.72 6.42
CA CYS A 324 33.65 7.62 5.93
C CYS A 324 33.60 8.99 6.60
N ALA A 325 32.41 9.55 6.85
CA ALA A 325 32.26 10.80 7.58
C ALA A 325 32.76 10.68 9.02
N TRP A 326 32.46 9.58 9.72
CA TRP A 326 33.00 9.28 11.05
C TRP A 326 34.53 9.16 11.03
N ARG A 327 35.09 8.42 10.06
CA ARG A 327 36.53 8.23 9.92
C ARG A 327 37.24 9.54 9.60
N HIS A 328 36.67 10.35 8.71
CA HIS A 328 37.16 11.68 8.39
C HIS A 328 37.12 12.59 9.63
N SER A 329 35.99 12.65 10.34
CA SER A 329 35.86 13.45 11.58
C SER A 329 36.93 13.10 12.62
N ARG A 330 37.27 11.82 12.79
CA ARG A 330 38.36 11.40 13.68
C ARG A 330 39.73 11.88 13.21
N ARG A 331 39.99 11.90 11.90
CA ARG A 331 41.26 12.36 11.31
C ARG A 331 41.38 13.88 11.33
N SER A 332 40.32 14.62 11.01
CA SER A 332 40.29 16.09 10.95
C SER A 332 40.46 16.78 12.31
N ARG A 333 40.42 16.02 13.42
CA ARG A 333 40.83 16.51 14.75
C ARG A 333 42.33 16.80 14.85
N ARG A 334 43.15 16.21 13.97
CA ARG A 334 44.59 16.51 13.92
C ARG A 334 44.81 17.83 13.19
N THR A 335 45.41 18.79 13.88
CA THR A 335 45.81 20.07 13.28
C THR A 335 46.99 19.81 12.34
N PRO A 336 46.95 20.27 11.06
CA PRO A 336 48.11 20.25 10.19
C PRO A 336 49.27 21.04 10.81
N PRO A 337 50.52 20.74 10.44
CA PRO A 337 51.65 21.60 10.77
C PRO A 337 51.39 23.04 10.29
N PRO A 338 51.85 24.07 11.02
CA PRO A 338 51.76 25.44 10.55
C PRO A 338 52.54 25.57 9.23
N PHE A 339 51.89 26.11 8.21
CA PHE A 339 52.50 26.37 6.91
C PHE A 339 51.86 27.63 6.31
N ARG A 340 52.70 28.54 5.85
CA ARG A 340 52.33 29.77 5.15
C ARG A 340 53.20 29.93 3.92
N ALA A 341 52.64 30.48 2.86
CA ALA A 341 53.33 30.79 1.61
C ALA A 341 52.59 31.94 0.92
N PRO A 342 53.27 32.78 0.12
CA PRO A 342 52.60 33.80 -0.69
C PRO A 342 51.52 33.20 -1.61
N VAL A 343 50.41 33.90 -1.78
CA VAL A 343 49.23 33.40 -2.49
C VAL A 343 48.80 34.33 -3.61
N SER A 344 48.41 33.76 -4.74
CA SER A 344 47.67 34.47 -5.79
C SER A 344 46.22 34.00 -5.82
N VAL A 345 45.29 34.89 -5.45
CA VAL A 345 43.85 34.62 -5.54
C VAL A 345 43.36 35.02 -6.92
N ILE A 346 42.77 34.10 -7.67
CA ILE A 346 42.26 34.33 -9.03
C ILE A 346 40.73 34.30 -8.99
N VAL A 347 40.13 35.40 -9.44
CA VAL A 347 38.66 35.59 -9.44
C VAL A 347 38.17 35.76 -10.88
N PRO A 348 37.70 34.70 -11.57
CA PRO A 348 37.06 34.85 -12.87
C PRO A 348 35.70 35.55 -12.71
N ALA A 349 35.47 36.60 -13.49
CA ALA A 349 34.26 37.41 -13.42
C ALA A 349 33.66 37.63 -14.82
N HIS A 350 32.35 37.45 -14.94
CA HIS A 350 31.59 37.81 -16.13
C HIS A 350 30.17 38.23 -15.73
N ASN A 351 29.86 39.52 -15.86
CA ASN A 351 28.60 40.11 -15.41
C ASN A 351 28.29 39.86 -13.91
N GLU A 352 29.27 40.13 -13.05
CA GLU A 352 29.21 39.89 -11.60
C GLU A 352 29.13 41.21 -10.78
N ALA A 353 28.72 42.33 -11.39
CA ALA A 353 28.67 43.65 -10.75
C ALA A 353 27.86 43.69 -9.44
N ALA A 354 26.94 42.75 -9.25
CA ALA A 354 26.13 42.63 -8.04
C ALA A 354 26.90 42.12 -6.80
N ASN A 355 27.96 41.33 -6.98
CA ASN A 355 28.66 40.64 -5.88
C ASN A 355 30.19 40.82 -5.91
N ILE A 356 30.79 41.28 -7.02
CA ILE A 356 32.24 41.28 -7.19
C ILE A 356 32.97 42.13 -6.14
N VAL A 357 32.43 43.29 -5.76
CA VAL A 357 33.01 44.16 -4.73
C VAL A 357 33.04 43.45 -3.38
N ALA A 358 31.90 42.86 -2.96
CA ALA A 358 31.81 42.14 -1.70
C ALA A 358 32.72 40.90 -1.68
N THR A 359 32.90 40.23 -2.83
CA THR A 359 33.84 39.12 -3.00
C THR A 359 35.27 39.59 -2.73
N VAL A 360 35.72 40.65 -3.41
CA VAL A 360 37.08 41.23 -3.22
C VAL A 360 37.28 41.75 -1.80
N GLU A 361 36.30 42.46 -1.23
CA GLU A 361 36.37 42.93 0.16
C GLU A 361 36.45 41.79 1.18
N SER A 362 35.72 40.68 0.96
CA SER A 362 35.80 39.51 1.84
C SER A 362 37.17 38.84 1.80
N LEU A 363 37.84 38.87 0.64
CA LEU A 363 39.21 38.39 0.49
C LEU A 363 40.19 39.31 1.21
N LEU A 364 40.09 40.62 1.00
CA LEU A 364 40.92 41.61 1.69
C LEU A 364 40.72 41.62 3.21
N ALA A 365 39.58 41.14 3.70
CA ALA A 365 39.31 40.99 5.13
C ALA A 365 39.97 39.75 5.76
N ASN A 366 40.55 38.84 4.96
CA ASN A 366 41.39 37.76 5.49
C ASN A 366 42.75 38.38 5.88
N ASP A 367 43.15 38.22 7.14
CA ASP A 367 44.45 38.67 7.66
C ASP A 367 45.58 37.72 7.21
N TYR A 368 45.87 37.72 5.91
CA TYR A 368 46.88 36.86 5.29
C TYR A 368 48.01 37.70 4.67
N PRO A 369 49.28 37.53 5.12
CA PRO A 369 50.41 38.26 4.54
C PRO A 369 50.74 37.76 3.13
N ASP A 370 51.23 38.65 2.28
CA ASP A 370 51.72 38.32 0.93
C ASP A 370 50.66 37.67 0.01
N MET A 371 49.48 38.30 -0.07
CA MET A 371 48.36 37.90 -0.92
C MET A 371 48.14 38.91 -2.05
N GLU A 372 48.14 38.46 -3.30
CA GLU A 372 47.62 39.24 -4.43
C GLU A 372 46.24 38.73 -4.87
N ILE A 373 45.40 39.61 -5.38
CA ILE A 373 44.09 39.29 -5.94
C ILE A 373 44.09 39.68 -7.42
N VAL A 374 43.88 38.70 -8.30
CA VAL A 374 43.81 38.86 -9.75
C VAL A 374 42.37 38.61 -10.21
N VAL A 375 41.64 39.69 -10.48
CA VAL A 375 40.29 39.62 -11.04
C VAL A 375 40.38 39.54 -12.56
N VAL A 376 39.90 38.46 -13.15
CA VAL A 376 39.89 38.28 -14.61
C VAL A 376 38.50 38.56 -15.16
N ASP A 377 38.33 39.74 -15.76
CA ASP A 377 37.09 40.16 -16.40
C ASP A 377 36.98 39.54 -17.81
N ASP A 378 36.15 38.50 -17.93
CA ASP A 378 35.93 37.72 -19.16
C ASP A 378 34.89 38.40 -20.08
N GLY A 379 35.16 39.66 -20.43
CA GLY A 379 34.33 40.46 -21.33
C GLY A 379 32.95 40.76 -20.75
N SER A 380 32.89 41.28 -19.52
CA SER A 380 31.63 41.74 -18.92
C SER A 380 30.99 42.87 -19.73
N THR A 381 29.66 42.88 -19.73
CA THR A 381 28.82 43.90 -20.37
C THR A 381 28.22 44.87 -19.36
N ASP A 382 28.44 44.64 -18.07
CA ASP A 382 28.08 45.50 -16.95
C ASP A 382 29.32 46.17 -16.32
N ASP A 383 29.13 46.87 -15.21
CA ASP A 383 30.19 47.64 -14.55
C ASP A 383 31.19 46.78 -13.73
N THR A 384 31.24 45.45 -13.93
CA THR A 384 32.07 44.53 -13.11
C THR A 384 33.53 44.98 -12.98
N ALA A 385 34.22 45.22 -14.10
CA ALA A 385 35.64 45.63 -14.07
C ALA A 385 35.82 47.03 -13.46
N ALA A 386 34.95 47.98 -13.83
CA ALA A 386 35.00 49.35 -13.34
C ALA A 386 34.81 49.43 -11.81
N LEU A 387 33.94 48.58 -11.24
CA LEU A 387 33.70 48.53 -9.80
C LEU A 387 34.93 48.02 -9.02
N VAL A 388 35.69 47.07 -9.57
CA VAL A 388 36.91 46.56 -8.92
C VAL A 388 38.06 47.55 -9.05
N GLU A 389 38.24 48.16 -10.23
CA GLU A 389 39.24 49.21 -10.44
C GLU A 389 39.01 50.41 -9.52
N ALA A 390 37.75 50.75 -9.25
CA ALA A 390 37.38 51.83 -8.33
C ALA A 390 37.74 51.58 -6.85
N LEU A 391 38.14 50.35 -6.47
CA LEU A 391 38.62 50.06 -5.11
C LEU A 391 40.02 50.63 -4.85
N ASP A 392 40.80 50.89 -5.91
CA ASP A 392 42.14 51.49 -5.87
C ASP A 392 43.06 50.86 -4.80
N ARG A 393 43.20 49.53 -4.87
CA ARG A 393 44.02 48.73 -3.94
C ARG A 393 45.27 48.20 -4.65
N PRO A 394 46.48 48.38 -4.09
CA PRO A 394 47.72 47.90 -4.71
C PRO A 394 47.78 46.37 -4.83
N ASP A 395 47.05 45.67 -3.95
CA ASP A 395 47.03 44.20 -3.88
C ASP A 395 45.99 43.57 -4.83
N VAL A 396 45.24 44.40 -5.59
CA VAL A 396 44.18 43.96 -6.51
C VAL A 396 44.51 44.37 -7.94
N ARG A 397 44.53 43.40 -8.86
CA ARG A 397 44.81 43.60 -10.28
C ARG A 397 43.65 43.11 -11.14
N VAL A 398 43.20 43.93 -12.07
CA VAL A 398 42.13 43.59 -13.01
C VAL A 398 42.71 43.28 -14.38
N LEU A 399 42.40 42.09 -14.91
CA LEU A 399 42.78 41.64 -16.24
C LEU A 399 41.55 41.58 -17.12
N ARG A 400 41.44 42.49 -18.09
CA ARG A 400 40.32 42.52 -19.04
C ARG A 400 40.63 41.67 -20.27
N ARG A 401 39.67 40.86 -20.70
CA ARG A 401 39.79 40.03 -21.91
C ARG A 401 38.48 39.92 -22.67
N THR A 402 38.54 39.38 -23.88
CA THR A 402 37.34 39.00 -24.64
C THR A 402 36.71 37.74 -24.04
N ASN A 403 35.38 37.68 -24.02
CA ASN A 403 34.63 36.56 -23.43
C ASN A 403 34.93 35.25 -24.17
N LEU A 404 35.69 34.38 -23.54
CA LEU A 404 36.03 33.03 -24.04
C LEU A 404 35.61 31.93 -23.05
N GLY A 405 34.91 32.29 -21.98
CA GLY A 405 34.41 31.38 -20.95
C GLY A 405 35.34 31.24 -19.75
N LYS A 406 34.74 30.77 -18.64
CA LYS A 406 35.37 30.65 -17.32
C LYS A 406 36.71 29.90 -17.33
N ALA A 407 36.81 28.74 -17.99
CA ALA A 407 38.06 27.97 -18.03
C ALA A 407 39.21 28.75 -18.70
N ALA A 408 38.90 29.55 -19.73
CA ALA A 408 39.88 30.40 -20.39
C ALA A 408 40.28 31.60 -19.51
N ALA A 409 39.33 32.17 -18.75
CA ALA A 409 39.61 33.23 -17.79
C ALA A 409 40.52 32.74 -16.64
N LEU A 410 40.24 31.54 -16.10
CA LEU A 410 41.10 30.88 -15.12
C LEU A 410 42.51 30.65 -15.66
N ARG A 411 42.66 30.20 -16.91
CA ARG A 411 43.97 30.01 -17.54
C ARG A 411 44.76 31.31 -17.62
N THR A 412 44.13 32.41 -18.02
CA THR A 412 44.76 33.74 -18.03
C THR A 412 45.19 34.15 -16.63
N GLY A 413 44.32 33.99 -15.62
CA GLY A 413 44.67 34.30 -14.23
C GLY A 413 45.83 33.47 -13.68
N VAL A 414 45.88 32.17 -14.00
CA VAL A 414 46.97 31.27 -13.60
C VAL A 414 48.30 31.68 -14.25
N ALA A 415 48.28 32.08 -15.53
CA ALA A 415 49.47 32.53 -16.24
C ALA A 415 50.04 33.84 -15.67
N GLU A 416 49.17 34.74 -15.23
CA GLU A 416 49.54 36.06 -14.71
C GLU A 416 49.80 36.10 -13.20
N ALA A 417 49.49 35.02 -12.49
CA ALA A 417 49.74 34.89 -11.06
C ALA A 417 51.24 34.85 -10.74
N ARG A 418 51.66 35.56 -9.70
CA ARG A 418 53.05 35.71 -9.26
C ARG A 418 53.52 34.60 -8.32
N HIS A 419 52.60 33.97 -7.60
CA HIS A 419 52.93 33.00 -6.57
C HIS A 419 52.63 31.55 -7.00
N ASP A 420 53.18 30.59 -6.26
CA ASP A 420 53.03 29.15 -6.54
C ASP A 420 51.76 28.54 -5.96
N ILE A 421 51.21 29.14 -4.91
CA ILE A 421 49.94 28.72 -4.32
C ILE A 421 48.84 29.60 -4.90
N LEU A 422 47.93 28.95 -5.62
CA LEU A 422 46.85 29.60 -6.37
C LEU A 422 45.53 29.30 -5.69
N VAL A 423 44.75 30.32 -5.34
CA VAL A 423 43.40 30.15 -4.78
C VAL A 423 42.38 30.63 -5.79
N LEU A 424 41.48 29.74 -6.22
CA LEU A 424 40.47 30.03 -7.24
C LEU A 424 39.11 30.19 -6.58
N ILE A 425 38.48 31.35 -6.80
CA ILE A 425 37.22 31.72 -6.15
C ILE A 425 36.30 32.39 -7.19
N ASP A 426 35.04 31.95 -7.27
CA ASP A 426 34.06 32.56 -8.17
C ASP A 426 33.73 34.01 -7.76
N GLY A 427 33.49 34.90 -8.73
CA GLY A 427 33.19 36.33 -8.48
C GLY A 427 31.88 36.63 -7.75
N ASP A 428 31.14 35.61 -7.33
CA ASP A 428 29.91 35.68 -6.52
C ASP A 428 30.06 35.03 -5.13
N THR A 429 31.29 34.75 -4.71
CA THR A 429 31.57 33.95 -3.51
C THR A 429 32.23 34.79 -2.40
N ILE A 430 31.63 34.75 -1.22
CA ILE A 430 32.12 35.44 -0.02
C ILE A 430 32.86 34.45 0.88
N VAL A 431 34.12 34.71 1.21
CA VAL A 431 34.92 33.83 2.10
C VAL A 431 34.80 34.23 3.57
N GLU A 432 34.94 33.27 4.49
CA GLU A 432 35.08 33.56 5.93
C GLU A 432 36.51 34.06 6.25
N PRO A 433 36.72 34.83 7.35
CA PRO A 433 38.00 35.54 7.61
C PRO A 433 39.26 34.68 7.75
N ASP A 434 39.13 33.39 8.08
CA ASP A 434 40.25 32.45 8.25
C ASP A 434 40.42 31.50 7.05
N THR A 435 39.57 31.63 6.02
CA THR A 435 39.46 30.65 4.93
C THR A 435 40.76 30.44 4.16
N ILE A 436 41.47 31.53 3.83
CA ILE A 436 42.71 31.45 3.05
C ILE A 436 43.79 30.70 3.84
N GLU A 437 43.97 31.03 5.13
CA GLU A 437 44.92 30.33 6.00
C GLU A 437 44.58 28.84 6.14
N LEU A 438 43.30 28.51 6.33
CA LEU A 438 42.82 27.14 6.48
C LEU A 438 43.08 26.29 5.22
N LEU A 439 43.00 26.88 4.03
CA LEU A 439 43.36 26.22 2.77
C LEU A 439 44.88 26.05 2.64
N VAL A 440 45.64 27.14 2.81
CA VAL A 440 47.09 27.16 2.52
C VAL A 440 47.86 26.21 3.43
N ARG A 441 47.52 26.13 4.72
CA ARG A 441 48.21 25.24 5.68
C ARG A 441 48.24 23.78 5.25
N ARG A 442 47.33 23.33 4.38
CA ARG A 442 47.28 21.94 3.89
C ARG A 442 48.43 21.60 2.93
N PHE A 443 49.07 22.60 2.34
CA PHE A 443 50.24 22.43 1.48
C PHE A 443 51.55 22.18 2.27
N ALA A 444 51.49 22.14 3.61
CA ALA A 444 52.57 21.61 4.45
C ALA A 444 53.00 20.19 4.00
N ASP A 445 52.06 19.40 3.49
CA ASP A 445 52.34 18.12 2.83
C ASP A 445 52.69 18.38 1.36
N ALA A 446 53.96 18.14 1.00
CA ALA A 446 54.46 18.34 -0.35
C ALA A 446 53.73 17.49 -1.41
N GLY A 447 53.09 16.38 -1.02
CA GLY A 447 52.30 15.54 -1.92
C GLY A 447 50.89 16.07 -2.21
N VAL A 448 50.46 17.14 -1.54
CA VAL A 448 49.17 17.80 -1.78
C VAL A 448 49.30 18.78 -2.96
N GLY A 449 48.53 18.49 -4.01
CA GLY A 449 48.45 19.32 -5.21
C GLY A 449 47.24 20.24 -5.23
N ALA A 450 46.15 19.90 -4.54
CA ALA A 450 44.98 20.76 -4.41
C ALA A 450 44.20 20.53 -3.11
N VAL A 451 43.44 21.54 -2.69
CA VAL A 451 42.62 21.57 -1.49
C VAL A 451 41.22 22.05 -1.85
N ALA A 452 40.21 21.24 -1.56
CA ALA A 452 38.81 21.60 -1.67
C ALA A 452 38.32 22.25 -0.38
N GLY A 453 37.69 23.41 -0.50
CA GLY A 453 36.98 24.05 0.60
C GLY A 453 35.50 23.66 0.67
N ASN A 454 34.84 24.11 1.74
CA ASN A 454 33.43 23.89 2.02
C ASN A 454 32.57 25.05 1.51
N ALA A 455 32.04 24.91 0.29
CA ALA A 455 31.09 25.87 -0.27
C ALA A 455 29.71 25.73 0.40
N LYS A 456 29.11 26.85 0.82
CA LYS A 456 27.82 26.95 1.49
C LYS A 456 26.86 27.83 0.70
N VAL A 457 25.56 27.55 0.83
CA VAL A 457 24.51 28.33 0.18
C VAL A 457 24.21 29.60 0.99
N ALA A 458 24.36 30.77 0.37
CA ALA A 458 24.04 32.07 0.98
C ALA A 458 22.53 32.33 1.05
N ASN A 459 21.81 32.14 -0.06
CA ASN A 459 20.40 32.50 -0.19
C ASN A 459 19.44 31.36 0.25
N ARG A 460 19.48 31.03 1.55
CA ARG A 460 18.69 29.93 2.16
C ARG A 460 17.19 30.22 2.34
N THR A 461 16.67 31.33 1.79
CA THR A 461 15.26 31.73 1.96
C THR A 461 14.32 30.97 1.02
N GLY A 462 13.14 30.58 1.52
CA GLY A 462 12.16 29.79 0.77
C GLY A 462 12.45 28.29 0.74
N VAL A 463 11.63 27.51 0.02
CA VAL A 463 11.75 26.03 -0.02
C VAL A 463 12.94 25.59 -0.89
N ILE A 464 13.12 26.21 -2.06
CA ILE A 464 14.22 25.89 -2.99
C ILE A 464 15.60 26.15 -2.37
N GLY A 465 15.77 27.26 -1.65
CA GLY A 465 17.03 27.57 -0.94
C GLY A 465 17.32 26.57 0.18
N ARG A 466 16.30 26.13 0.93
CA ARG A 466 16.44 25.11 1.98
C ARG A 466 16.81 23.74 1.43
N TRP A 467 16.17 23.29 0.35
CA TRP A 467 16.53 22.01 -0.28
C TRP A 467 17.95 22.00 -0.84
N GLN A 468 18.40 23.10 -1.44
CA GLN A 468 19.79 23.21 -1.90
C GLN A 468 20.77 23.23 -0.73
N HIS A 469 20.43 23.90 0.37
CA HIS A 469 21.25 23.85 1.57
C HIS A 469 21.36 22.40 2.14
N VAL A 470 20.25 21.68 2.21
CA VAL A 470 20.24 20.25 2.60
C VAL A 470 21.08 19.41 1.63
N GLU A 471 20.95 19.61 0.31
CA GLU A 471 21.75 18.93 -0.70
C GLU A 471 23.25 19.19 -0.53
N TYR A 472 23.66 20.44 -0.29
CA TYR A 472 25.07 20.78 -0.11
C TYR A 472 25.69 20.04 1.08
N VAL A 473 24.96 19.98 2.20
CA VAL A 473 25.42 19.28 3.42
C VAL A 473 25.38 17.75 3.25
N VAL A 474 24.26 17.20 2.77
CA VAL A 474 24.02 15.74 2.76
C VAL A 474 24.55 15.05 1.51
N ALA A 475 24.48 15.69 0.34
CA ALA A 475 24.95 15.09 -0.91
C ALA A 475 26.40 15.47 -1.20
N PHE A 476 26.79 16.74 -1.14
CA PHE A 476 28.15 17.15 -1.51
C PHE A 476 29.17 16.95 -0.39
N ASN A 477 28.92 17.47 0.82
CA ASN A 477 29.92 17.42 1.90
C ASN A 477 30.14 16.00 2.44
N LEU A 478 29.10 15.16 2.53
CA LEU A 478 29.29 13.74 2.86
C LEU A 478 30.06 12.99 1.76
N ASP A 479 29.74 13.21 0.48
CA ASP A 479 30.47 12.55 -0.62
C ASP A 479 31.94 13.01 -0.67
N ARG A 480 32.25 14.29 -0.41
CA ARG A 480 33.65 14.77 -0.27
C ARG A 480 34.42 14.02 0.82
N ARG A 481 33.78 13.72 1.95
CA ARG A 481 34.41 12.93 3.02
C ARG A 481 34.64 11.48 2.64
N VAL A 482 33.75 10.91 1.83
CA VAL A 482 33.97 9.59 1.20
C VAL A 482 35.21 9.65 0.31
N PHE A 483 35.28 10.63 -0.60
CA PHE A 483 36.38 10.75 -1.54
C PHE A 483 37.73 11.08 -0.89
N GLU A 484 37.75 11.94 0.14
CA GLU A 484 38.92 12.21 0.98
C GLU A 484 39.44 10.91 1.63
N THR A 485 38.54 10.17 2.26
CA THR A 485 38.88 8.91 2.96
C THR A 485 39.39 7.85 1.98
N ALA A 486 38.83 7.82 0.77
CA ALA A 486 39.19 6.90 -0.29
C ALA A 486 40.42 7.35 -1.12
N GLY A 487 40.88 8.60 -0.97
CA GLY A 487 41.99 9.18 -1.70
C GLY A 487 41.71 9.31 -3.21
N CYS A 488 40.49 9.76 -3.54
CA CYS A 488 39.97 9.86 -4.90
C CYS A 488 39.02 11.05 -5.06
N MET A 489 39.45 12.26 -4.66
CA MET A 489 38.62 13.46 -4.80
C MET A 489 38.16 13.63 -6.25
N MET A 490 36.85 13.83 -6.43
CA MET A 490 36.24 13.94 -7.75
C MET A 490 36.17 15.39 -8.23
N THR A 491 35.93 16.32 -7.31
CA THR A 491 35.71 17.73 -7.64
C THR A 491 36.18 18.64 -6.49
N VAL A 492 37.09 19.56 -6.80
CA VAL A 492 37.33 20.78 -6.03
C VAL A 492 36.31 21.81 -6.51
N PRO A 493 35.44 22.35 -5.65
CA PRO A 493 34.39 23.26 -6.11
C PRO A 493 34.99 24.56 -6.66
N GLY A 494 34.51 25.02 -7.82
CA GLY A 494 34.93 26.31 -8.39
C GLY A 494 34.71 27.53 -7.47
N ALA A 495 33.79 27.44 -6.51
CA ALA A 495 33.55 28.48 -5.53
C ALA A 495 34.68 28.64 -4.49
N LEU A 496 35.41 27.55 -4.17
CA LEU A 496 36.49 27.60 -3.18
C LEU A 496 37.48 26.44 -3.35
N GLY A 497 38.59 26.70 -4.03
CA GLY A 497 39.67 25.74 -4.21
C GLY A 497 41.05 26.37 -4.15
N ALA A 498 42.03 25.66 -3.57
CA ALA A 498 43.43 26.05 -3.61
C ALA A 498 44.27 24.99 -4.34
N PHE A 499 45.28 25.42 -5.08
CA PHE A 499 46.07 24.58 -5.98
C PHE A 499 47.55 24.95 -5.91
N ARG A 500 48.41 23.94 -6.01
CA ARG A 500 49.83 24.14 -6.29
C ARG A 500 49.99 24.33 -7.80
N ARG A 501 50.71 25.37 -8.23
CA ARG A 501 51.00 25.63 -9.65
C ARG A 501 51.54 24.41 -10.37
N ALA A 502 52.56 23.76 -9.81
CA ALA A 502 53.16 22.54 -10.35
C ALA A 502 52.15 21.39 -10.55
N ALA A 503 51.12 21.28 -9.69
CA ALA A 503 50.09 20.27 -9.84
C ALA A 503 49.11 20.59 -10.98
N LEU A 504 48.76 21.87 -11.17
CA LEU A 504 47.94 22.32 -12.30
C LEU A 504 48.68 22.14 -13.63
N GLU A 505 49.96 22.49 -13.68
CA GLU A 505 50.80 22.31 -14.87
C GLU A 505 50.97 20.83 -15.22
N ALA A 506 51.26 19.98 -14.23
CA ALA A 506 51.32 18.52 -14.43
C ALA A 506 49.99 17.92 -14.91
N ALA A 507 48.86 18.55 -14.57
CA ALA A 507 47.54 18.13 -15.01
C ALA A 507 47.13 18.68 -16.39
N GLY A 508 47.94 19.57 -17.00
CA GLY A 508 47.66 20.21 -18.29
C GLY A 508 46.81 21.49 -18.21
N GLY A 509 46.53 21.98 -17.01
CA GLY A 509 45.74 23.20 -16.77
C GLY A 509 44.24 23.06 -17.12
N PHE A 510 43.50 24.18 -17.04
CA PHE A 510 42.06 24.21 -17.28
C PHE A 510 41.71 24.05 -18.76
N ASP A 511 40.88 23.05 -19.07
CA ASP A 511 40.42 22.72 -20.42
C ASP A 511 38.97 23.22 -20.66
N THR A 512 38.61 23.45 -21.92
CA THR A 512 37.26 23.85 -22.36
C THR A 512 36.42 22.68 -22.90
N ASP A 513 37.00 21.47 -22.96
CA ASP A 513 36.34 20.26 -23.46
C ASP A 513 35.12 19.82 -22.64
N THR A 514 35.03 20.23 -21.37
CA THR A 514 33.94 19.84 -20.45
C THR A 514 33.20 21.05 -19.90
N LEU A 515 31.91 20.88 -19.56
CA LEU A 515 31.11 21.93 -18.91
C LEU A 515 31.34 22.05 -17.38
N ALA A 516 32.14 21.14 -16.82
CA ALA A 516 32.48 21.07 -15.40
C ALA A 516 34.01 21.08 -15.30
N GLU A 517 34.60 22.24 -15.61
CA GLU A 517 36.04 22.46 -15.66
C GLU A 517 36.73 22.12 -14.33
N ASP A 518 36.02 22.34 -13.23
CA ASP A 518 36.45 22.08 -11.87
C ASP A 518 36.58 20.59 -11.54
N THR A 519 35.67 19.78 -12.09
CA THR A 519 35.67 18.32 -11.97
C THR A 519 36.74 17.69 -12.86
N ASP A 520 36.87 18.17 -14.09
CA ASP A 520 37.89 17.71 -15.05
C ASP A 520 39.31 17.92 -14.50
N ILE A 521 39.65 19.15 -14.09
CA ILE A 521 40.98 19.44 -13.55
C ILE A 521 41.29 18.65 -12.28
N THR A 522 40.29 18.43 -11.41
CA THR A 522 40.48 17.66 -10.18
C THR A 522 40.84 16.21 -10.47
N MET A 523 40.12 15.59 -11.42
CA MET A 523 40.42 14.23 -11.88
C MET A 523 41.80 14.15 -12.54
N ALA A 524 42.17 15.15 -13.34
CA ALA A 524 43.49 15.23 -13.97
C ALA A 524 44.63 15.33 -12.94
N ILE A 525 44.50 16.19 -11.91
CA ILE A 525 45.47 16.30 -10.80
C ILE A 525 45.63 14.97 -10.06
N CYS A 526 44.52 14.30 -9.73
CA CYS A 526 44.56 12.98 -9.10
C CYS A 526 45.29 11.93 -9.98
N ARG A 527 45.08 11.95 -11.29
CA ARG A 527 45.75 11.05 -12.25
C ARG A 527 47.23 11.36 -12.42
N ALA A 528 47.62 12.62 -12.31
CA ALA A 528 49.01 13.07 -12.31
C ALA A 528 49.78 12.66 -11.02
N GLY A 529 49.13 11.98 -10.08
CA GLY A 529 49.78 11.42 -8.88
C GLY A 529 49.66 12.28 -7.63
N TRP A 530 49.14 13.50 -7.76
CA TRP A 530 48.96 14.42 -6.64
C TRP A 530 47.78 14.03 -5.77
N ARG A 531 47.88 14.36 -4.47
CA ARG A 531 46.75 14.23 -3.55
C ARG A 531 45.91 15.49 -3.59
N VAL A 532 44.61 15.30 -3.70
CA VAL A 532 43.61 16.35 -3.51
C VAL A 532 42.92 16.09 -2.19
N VAL A 533 42.95 17.08 -1.30
CA VAL A 533 42.41 16.95 0.07
C VAL A 533 41.22 17.87 0.33
N TYR A 534 40.39 17.55 1.32
CA TYR A 534 39.25 18.38 1.74
C TYR A 534 39.49 19.02 3.11
N ASP A 535 39.35 20.35 3.20
CA ASP A 535 39.29 21.08 4.48
C ASP A 535 37.85 21.53 4.74
N ASP A 536 37.21 20.94 5.75
CA ASP A 536 35.81 21.18 6.08
C ASP A 536 35.57 22.49 6.85
N LYS A 537 36.64 23.12 7.36
CA LYS A 537 36.59 24.39 8.10
C LYS A 537 36.74 25.59 7.17
N ALA A 538 37.47 25.46 6.06
CA ALA A 538 37.61 26.52 5.07
C ALA A 538 36.27 26.76 4.37
N CYS A 539 35.53 27.80 4.75
CA CYS A 539 34.15 28.00 4.33
C CYS A 539 33.98 29.22 3.42
N ALA A 540 33.15 29.07 2.39
CA ALA A 540 32.74 30.20 1.55
C ALA A 540 31.26 30.12 1.18
N TRP A 541 30.65 31.27 0.91
CA TRP A 541 29.23 31.45 0.72
C TRP A 541 28.93 31.91 -0.70
N THR A 542 28.18 31.09 -1.46
CA THR A 542 27.84 31.35 -2.88
C THR A 542 26.33 31.44 -3.09
N GLU A 543 25.91 32.13 -4.16
CA GLU A 543 24.50 32.23 -4.56
C GLU A 543 24.02 30.98 -5.30
N ALA A 544 23.01 30.31 -4.75
CA ALA A 544 22.32 29.22 -5.42
C ALA A 544 21.13 29.72 -6.26
N PRO A 545 20.67 29.00 -7.30
CA PRO A 545 19.49 29.36 -8.07
C PRO A 545 18.23 29.51 -7.20
N GLY A 546 17.52 30.64 -7.35
CA GLY A 546 16.26 30.91 -6.63
C GLY A 546 14.98 30.46 -7.34
N THR A 547 15.08 29.97 -8.57
CA THR A 547 13.94 29.57 -9.42
C THR A 547 14.10 28.14 -9.93
N TRP A 548 13.00 27.45 -10.20
CA TRP A 548 12.98 26.09 -10.75
C TRP A 548 13.74 25.97 -12.07
N ALA A 549 13.54 26.92 -12.99
CA ALA A 549 14.25 26.94 -14.28
C ALA A 549 15.76 27.18 -14.10
N GLY A 550 16.16 28.04 -13.16
CA GLY A 550 17.57 28.24 -12.81
C GLY A 550 18.20 26.97 -12.21
N LEU A 551 17.50 26.34 -11.27
CA LEU A 551 17.92 25.09 -10.64
C LEU A 551 18.10 23.97 -11.67
N TRP A 552 17.13 23.80 -12.58
CA TRP A 552 17.19 22.82 -13.66
C TRP A 552 18.45 23.01 -14.53
N ARG A 553 18.68 24.24 -15.03
CA ARG A 553 19.84 24.54 -15.87
C ARG A 553 21.16 24.26 -15.17
N GLN A 554 21.25 24.61 -13.87
CA GLN A 554 22.45 24.35 -13.09
C GLN A 554 22.69 22.84 -12.89
N ARG A 555 21.69 22.10 -12.41
CA ARG A 555 21.82 20.65 -12.17
C ARG A 555 22.08 19.88 -13.46
N TYR A 556 21.46 20.29 -14.56
CA TYR A 556 21.71 19.70 -15.87
C TYR A 556 23.15 19.90 -16.34
N ARG A 557 23.69 21.12 -16.19
CA ARG A 557 25.10 21.40 -16.51
C ARG A 557 26.04 20.57 -15.65
N TRP A 558 25.79 20.48 -14.35
CA TRP A 558 26.64 19.72 -13.43
C TRP A 558 26.61 18.22 -13.70
N CYS A 559 25.42 17.65 -13.86
CA CYS A 559 25.24 16.22 -14.12
C CYS A 559 25.88 15.83 -15.46
N TYR A 560 25.57 16.56 -16.53
CA TYR A 560 26.16 16.30 -17.85
C TYR A 560 27.67 16.56 -17.88
N GLY A 561 28.15 17.66 -17.31
CA GLY A 561 29.59 17.97 -17.23
C GLY A 561 30.38 16.92 -16.44
N THR A 562 29.80 16.39 -15.36
CA THR A 562 30.39 15.28 -14.60
C THR A 562 30.51 14.03 -15.46
N MET A 563 29.46 13.67 -16.22
CA MET A 563 29.51 12.54 -17.15
C MET A 563 30.57 12.72 -18.26
N GLN A 564 30.75 13.95 -18.77
CA GLN A 564 31.83 14.25 -19.73
C GLN A 564 33.21 14.03 -19.12
N ALA A 565 33.45 14.54 -17.90
CA ALA A 565 34.72 14.34 -17.19
C ALA A 565 34.97 12.85 -16.88
N MET A 566 33.95 12.11 -16.43
CA MET A 566 34.03 10.66 -16.23
C MET A 566 34.43 9.93 -17.52
N TRP A 567 33.85 10.31 -18.65
CA TRP A 567 34.19 9.72 -19.95
C TRP A 567 35.61 10.04 -20.39
N LYS A 568 36.03 11.31 -20.26
CA LYS A 568 37.40 11.77 -20.54
C LYS A 568 38.44 11.00 -19.72
N HIS A 569 38.13 10.74 -18.44
CA HIS A 569 39.04 10.05 -17.51
C HIS A 569 38.80 8.55 -17.33
N ARG A 570 37.98 7.90 -18.18
CA ARG A 570 37.62 6.46 -18.06
C ARG A 570 38.82 5.50 -18.03
N ALA A 571 39.96 5.89 -18.62
CA ALA A 571 41.19 5.10 -18.60
C ALA A 571 41.71 4.86 -17.17
N ALA A 572 41.38 5.74 -16.22
CA ALA A 572 41.73 5.63 -14.79
C ALA A 572 41.26 4.30 -14.16
N LEU A 573 40.24 3.64 -14.71
CA LEU A 573 39.78 2.33 -14.24
C LEU A 573 40.86 1.24 -14.36
N ARG A 574 41.73 1.35 -15.38
CA ARG A 574 42.80 0.39 -15.70
C ARG A 574 44.16 0.82 -15.15
N GLU A 575 44.30 2.07 -14.70
CA GLU A 575 45.55 2.62 -14.16
C GLU A 575 45.91 1.99 -12.80
N ARG A 576 47.20 2.05 -12.44
CA ARG A 576 47.71 1.73 -11.10
C ARG A 576 47.89 3.01 -10.27
N GLY A 577 48.23 2.90 -8.99
CA GLY A 577 48.51 4.06 -8.14
C GLY A 577 47.31 4.99 -7.91
N ALA A 578 47.55 6.31 -7.96
CA ALA A 578 46.54 7.34 -7.68
C ALA A 578 45.42 7.36 -8.73
N GLY A 579 45.74 7.30 -10.03
CA GLY A 579 44.76 7.18 -11.10
C GLY A 579 43.88 5.93 -10.95
N GLY A 580 44.47 4.79 -10.58
CA GLY A 580 43.72 3.57 -10.27
C GLY A 580 42.74 3.69 -9.11
N ARG A 581 43.07 4.46 -8.05
CA ARG A 581 42.15 4.76 -6.95
C ARG A 581 41.01 5.67 -7.41
N LEU A 582 41.32 6.71 -8.18
CA LEU A 582 40.32 7.59 -8.79
C LEU A 582 39.31 6.79 -9.63
N GLY A 583 39.81 5.91 -10.50
CA GLY A 583 38.95 5.08 -11.35
C GLY A 583 38.10 4.09 -10.55
N ARG A 584 38.74 3.15 -9.83
CA ARG A 584 38.02 2.03 -9.20
C ARG A 584 37.19 2.41 -7.98
N ARG A 585 37.51 3.52 -7.30
CA ARG A 585 36.74 3.99 -6.14
C ARG A 585 35.85 5.17 -6.52
N GLY A 586 36.44 6.24 -7.06
CA GLY A 586 35.76 7.49 -7.37
C GLY A 586 34.77 7.36 -8.53
N LEU A 587 35.23 6.97 -9.73
CA LEU A 587 34.36 6.85 -10.92
C LEU A 587 33.27 5.80 -10.71
N VAL A 588 33.59 4.66 -10.07
CA VAL A 588 32.59 3.63 -9.75
C VAL A 588 31.54 4.17 -8.77
N TYR A 589 31.94 4.90 -7.72
CA TYR A 589 30.99 5.51 -6.77
C TYR A 589 30.04 6.49 -7.46
N VAL A 590 30.58 7.40 -8.30
CA VAL A 590 29.75 8.37 -9.03
C VAL A 590 28.82 7.66 -10.03
N ALA A 591 29.33 6.68 -10.79
CA ALA A 591 28.53 5.90 -11.74
C ALA A 591 27.37 5.16 -11.05
N VAL A 592 27.63 4.55 -9.90
CA VAL A 592 26.63 3.74 -9.19
C VAL A 592 25.63 4.61 -8.43
N PHE A 593 26.10 5.56 -7.61
CA PHE A 593 25.25 6.28 -6.66
C PHE A 593 24.72 7.62 -7.17
N GLN A 594 25.41 8.26 -8.12
CA GLN A 594 25.00 9.55 -8.68
C GLN A 594 24.38 9.44 -10.08
N VAL A 595 24.62 8.33 -10.80
CA VAL A 595 24.01 8.08 -12.11
C VAL A 595 23.01 6.93 -12.07
N LEU A 596 23.45 5.69 -11.78
CA LEU A 596 22.58 4.51 -11.84
C LEU A 596 21.43 4.59 -10.81
N GLN A 597 21.71 4.88 -9.54
CA GLN A 597 20.68 4.93 -8.50
C GLN A 597 19.53 5.90 -8.83
N PRO A 598 19.77 7.18 -9.22
CA PRO A 598 18.68 8.08 -9.63
C PRO A 598 17.95 7.65 -10.91
N LEU A 599 18.57 6.89 -11.81
CA LEU A 599 17.91 6.35 -13.01
C LEU A 599 16.95 5.20 -12.68
N LEU A 600 17.26 4.39 -11.66
CA LEU A 600 16.42 3.26 -11.23
C LEU A 600 15.25 3.71 -10.35
N ALA A 601 15.43 4.79 -9.58
CA ALA A 601 14.47 5.21 -8.55
C ALA A 601 13.04 5.54 -9.06
N PRO A 602 12.81 6.14 -10.25
CA PRO A 602 11.45 6.37 -10.76
C PRO A 602 10.63 5.09 -10.92
N ALA A 603 11.24 4.02 -11.41
CA ALA A 603 10.55 2.73 -11.59
C ALA A 603 10.12 2.13 -10.25
N VAL A 604 10.96 2.30 -9.22
CA VAL A 604 10.67 1.89 -7.85
C VAL A 604 9.54 2.71 -7.22
N ASP A 605 9.55 4.04 -7.40
CA ASP A 605 8.47 4.91 -6.91
C ASP A 605 7.13 4.57 -7.58
N ILE A 606 7.11 4.25 -8.89
CA ILE A 606 5.90 3.80 -9.59
C ILE A 606 5.41 2.45 -9.04
N TYR A 607 6.33 1.48 -8.87
CA TYR A 607 6.00 0.17 -8.32
C TYR A 607 5.43 0.27 -6.90
N LEU A 608 6.02 1.10 -6.04
CA LEU A 608 5.50 1.39 -4.70
C LEU A 608 4.05 1.88 -4.75
N LEU A 609 3.74 2.89 -5.57
CA LEU A 609 2.39 3.44 -5.69
C LEU A 609 1.40 2.39 -6.17
N TRP A 610 1.81 1.55 -7.13
CA TRP A 610 1.01 0.43 -7.60
C TRP A 610 0.79 -0.61 -6.48
N SER A 611 1.82 -1.06 -5.78
CA SER A 611 1.70 -2.05 -4.70
C SER A 611 0.83 -1.55 -3.54
N LEU A 612 0.88 -0.25 -3.21
CA LEU A 612 0.00 0.33 -2.18
C LEU A 612 -1.49 0.28 -2.54
N LEU A 613 -1.82 0.29 -3.84
CA LEU A 613 -3.20 0.29 -4.33
C LEU A 613 -3.74 -1.12 -4.55
N PHE A 614 -2.90 -2.04 -5.02
CA PHE A 614 -3.35 -3.34 -5.54
C PHE A 614 -2.86 -4.56 -4.74
N GLU A 615 -1.80 -4.41 -3.93
CA GLU A 615 -1.27 -5.50 -3.12
C GLU A 615 -1.61 -5.30 -1.64
N PRO A 616 -1.89 -6.36 -0.86
CA PRO A 616 -2.08 -6.26 0.60
C PRO A 616 -0.77 -5.91 1.37
N ALA A 617 0.27 -5.48 0.65
CA ALA A 617 1.66 -5.42 1.03
C ALA A 617 2.03 -4.18 1.88
N GLY A 618 1.46 -4.10 3.09
CA GLY A 618 1.85 -3.08 4.07
C GLY A 618 3.35 -3.06 4.40
N TRP A 619 4.07 -4.15 4.14
CA TRP A 619 5.52 -4.24 4.32
C TRP A 619 6.30 -3.35 3.32
N VAL A 620 5.79 -3.10 2.11
CA VAL A 620 6.44 -2.20 1.13
C VAL A 620 6.43 -0.77 1.66
N ALA A 621 5.31 -0.35 2.26
CA ALA A 621 5.19 0.94 2.93
C ALA A 621 6.17 1.06 4.10
N VAL A 622 6.32 0.00 4.91
CA VAL A 622 7.26 -0.06 6.03
C VAL A 622 8.71 0.05 5.53
N LEU A 623 9.08 -0.68 4.48
CA LEU A 623 10.42 -0.60 3.88
C LEU A 623 10.73 0.80 3.37
N TRP A 624 9.77 1.41 2.66
CA TRP A 624 9.90 2.76 2.13
C TRP A 624 10.02 3.80 3.26
N LEU A 625 9.16 3.74 4.27
CA LEU A 625 9.23 4.66 5.42
C LEU A 625 10.54 4.47 6.19
N GLY A 626 10.97 3.22 6.37
CA GLY A 626 12.23 2.88 7.02
C GLY A 626 13.44 3.50 6.34
N ILE A 627 13.52 3.45 5.00
CA ILE A 627 14.64 4.06 4.28
C ILE A 627 14.63 5.59 4.41
N HIS A 628 13.46 6.24 4.42
CA HIS A 628 13.35 7.69 4.59
C HIS A 628 13.69 8.15 6.01
N VAL A 629 13.27 7.39 7.02
CA VAL A 629 13.68 7.62 8.40
C VAL A 629 15.20 7.50 8.52
N ALA A 630 15.80 6.46 7.94
CA ALA A 630 17.24 6.30 7.94
C ALA A 630 17.95 7.46 7.21
N GLN A 631 17.43 7.93 6.06
CA GLN A 631 17.95 9.10 5.34
C GLN A 631 17.86 10.37 6.19
N PHE A 632 16.76 10.57 6.91
CA PHE A 632 16.60 11.69 7.83
C PHE A 632 17.63 11.63 8.97
N LEU A 633 17.89 10.45 9.54
CA LEU A 633 18.91 10.28 10.58
C LEU A 633 20.33 10.60 10.05
N VAL A 634 20.66 10.16 8.83
CA VAL A 634 21.94 10.51 8.18
C VAL A 634 22.01 12.02 7.92
N ALA A 635 20.92 12.66 7.52
CA ALA A 635 20.87 14.10 7.34
C ALA A 635 21.09 14.86 8.66
N VAL A 636 20.44 14.43 9.75
CA VAL A 636 20.69 14.98 11.10
C VAL A 636 22.16 14.84 11.50
N TYR A 637 22.76 13.67 11.24
CA TYR A 637 24.18 13.44 11.50
C TYR A 637 25.08 14.38 10.69
N ALA A 638 24.81 14.55 9.39
CA ALA A 638 25.56 15.45 8.51
C ALA A 638 25.48 16.92 8.98
N PHE A 639 24.29 17.39 9.34
CA PHE A 639 24.08 18.74 9.85
C PHE A 639 24.84 18.99 11.15
N ARG A 640 24.83 18.02 12.08
CA ARG A 640 25.63 18.12 13.32
C ARG A 640 27.12 18.18 13.03
N LEU A 641 27.59 17.42 12.05
CA LEU A 641 29.00 17.36 11.68
C LEU A 641 29.47 18.67 11.03
N ASP A 642 28.63 19.31 10.22
CA ASP A 642 28.90 20.61 9.58
C ASP A 642 28.57 21.82 10.47
N ARG A 643 28.10 21.59 11.72
CA ARG A 643 27.61 22.61 12.67
C ARG A 643 26.50 23.50 12.10
N GLU A 644 25.64 22.92 11.27
CA GLU A 644 24.50 23.62 10.67
C GLU A 644 23.24 23.42 11.52
N PRO A 645 22.37 24.43 11.65
CA PRO A 645 21.13 24.31 12.43
C PRO A 645 20.19 23.29 11.79
N ALA A 646 19.58 22.42 12.61
CA ALA A 646 18.69 21.35 12.11
C ALA A 646 17.36 21.87 11.50
N GLY A 647 17.05 23.16 11.67
CA GLY A 647 15.80 23.78 11.20
C GLY A 647 15.41 23.41 9.76
N PRO A 648 16.28 23.53 8.74
CA PRO A 648 15.95 23.19 7.36
C PRO A 648 15.52 21.74 7.11
N LEU A 649 15.84 20.80 8.01
CA LEU A 649 15.52 19.37 7.85
C LEU A 649 14.02 19.07 7.86
N TRP A 650 13.15 19.95 8.38
CA TRP A 650 11.70 19.77 8.27
C TRP A 650 11.24 19.72 6.80
N SER A 651 12.02 20.31 5.88
CA SER A 651 11.72 20.31 4.44
C SER A 651 12.18 19.04 3.72
N LEU A 652 12.94 18.15 4.38
CA LEU A 652 13.48 16.92 3.79
C LEU A 652 12.36 15.95 3.32
N PRO A 653 11.28 15.70 4.08
CA PRO A 653 10.18 14.86 3.58
C PRO A 653 9.52 15.44 2.33
N LEU A 654 9.39 16.78 2.23
CA LEU A 654 8.84 17.44 1.05
C LEU A 654 9.77 17.33 -0.17
N GLN A 655 11.08 17.17 0.06
CA GLN A 655 12.07 16.98 -1.00
C GLN A 655 11.79 15.71 -1.82
N GLN A 656 11.15 14.71 -1.21
CA GLN A 656 10.83 13.41 -1.83
C GLN A 656 9.73 13.49 -2.90
N ILE A 657 8.97 14.60 -2.96
CA ILE A 657 7.82 14.77 -3.86
C ILE A 657 8.14 15.66 -5.06
N GLY A 658 8.96 16.70 -4.87
CA GLY A 658 9.26 17.68 -5.93
C GLY A 658 10.72 17.72 -6.37
N TYR A 659 11.63 17.95 -5.42
CA TYR A 659 13.05 18.16 -5.73
C TYR A 659 13.70 16.90 -6.29
N ARG A 660 13.42 15.74 -5.69
CA ARG A 660 13.97 14.46 -6.11
C ARG A 660 13.56 14.09 -7.53
N GLN A 661 12.33 14.42 -7.91
CA GLN A 661 11.74 14.18 -9.23
C GLN A 661 12.44 15.07 -10.27
N LEU A 662 12.73 16.32 -9.92
CA LEU A 662 13.59 17.17 -10.74
C LEU A 662 14.96 16.53 -10.98
N ILE A 663 15.60 16.00 -9.94
CA ILE A 663 16.91 15.34 -10.07
C ILE A 663 16.82 14.08 -10.95
N TYR A 664 15.78 13.27 -10.83
CA TYR A 664 15.56 12.12 -11.71
C TYR A 664 15.51 12.54 -13.18
N LEU A 665 14.66 13.52 -13.48
CA LEU A 665 14.46 13.99 -14.85
C LEU A 665 15.74 14.63 -15.43
N VAL A 666 16.45 15.42 -14.62
CA VAL A 666 17.75 15.99 -15.01
C VAL A 666 18.78 14.89 -15.30
N THR A 667 18.81 13.82 -14.49
CA THR A 667 19.74 12.71 -14.67
C THR A 667 19.41 11.92 -15.94
N ILE A 668 18.12 11.64 -16.19
CA ILE A 668 17.65 11.00 -17.43
C ILE A 668 18.05 11.84 -18.64
N GLN A 669 17.75 13.15 -18.62
CA GLN A 669 18.09 14.05 -19.72
C GLN A 669 19.62 14.10 -19.96
N SER A 670 20.41 14.18 -18.88
CA SER A 670 21.88 14.24 -18.97
C SER A 670 22.44 12.94 -19.55
N THR A 671 21.90 11.79 -19.13
CA THR A 671 22.31 10.47 -19.63
C THR A 671 21.99 10.33 -21.12
N VAL A 672 20.77 10.67 -21.55
CA VAL A 672 20.38 10.64 -22.97
C VAL A 672 21.29 11.56 -23.81
N THR A 673 21.57 12.76 -23.32
CA THR A 673 22.44 13.74 -23.99
C THR A 673 23.89 13.23 -24.09
N ALA A 674 24.39 12.55 -23.05
CA ALA A 674 25.71 11.93 -23.03
C ALA A 674 25.82 10.78 -24.03
N LEU A 675 24.78 9.93 -24.12
CA LEU A 675 24.71 8.83 -25.07
C LEU A 675 24.63 9.30 -26.53
N ILE A 676 23.92 10.41 -26.79
CA ILE A 676 23.82 11.01 -28.13
C ILE A 676 25.10 11.78 -28.53
N GLY A 677 25.92 12.19 -27.55
CA GLY A 677 27.15 12.95 -27.80
C GLY A 677 26.93 14.42 -28.16
N SER A 678 25.76 15.01 -27.85
CA SER A 678 25.45 16.39 -28.24
C SER A 678 26.18 17.42 -27.37
N ARG A 679 26.85 18.41 -27.97
CA ARG A 679 27.50 19.50 -27.23
C ARG A 679 26.46 20.48 -26.67
N LEU A 680 26.55 20.80 -25.38
CA LEU A 680 25.73 21.83 -24.76
C LEU A 680 26.46 23.18 -24.74
N ARG A 681 25.73 24.27 -24.95
CA ARG A 681 26.25 25.63 -24.73
C ARG A 681 26.14 26.03 -23.25
N TRP A 682 27.05 26.89 -22.80
CA TRP A 682 27.01 27.53 -21.48
C TRP A 682 25.78 28.43 -21.35
N HIS A 683 25.17 28.46 -20.16
CA HIS A 683 23.97 29.27 -19.88
C HIS A 683 24.21 30.17 -18.66
N VAL A 684 23.90 31.47 -18.80
CA VAL A 684 24.05 32.47 -17.73
C VAL A 684 22.84 32.45 -16.79
N THR A 685 23.07 32.60 -15.48
CA THR A 685 22.01 32.70 -14.46
C THR A 685 22.00 34.13 -13.90
N ALA A 686 20.82 34.75 -13.77
CA ALA A 686 20.71 36.09 -13.20
C ALA A 686 21.08 36.10 -11.70
N ARG A 687 21.99 36.99 -11.31
CA ARG A 687 22.49 37.16 -9.93
C ARG A 687 21.63 38.14 -9.13
N THR A 688 21.50 37.90 -7.83
CA THR A 688 20.58 38.68 -6.98
C THR A 688 21.25 39.63 -5.99
N GLY A 689 22.55 39.50 -5.75
CA GLY A 689 23.32 40.33 -4.80
C GLY A 689 23.09 39.94 -3.33
N ARG A 690 22.58 38.73 -3.06
CA ARG A 690 22.26 38.25 -1.71
C ARG A 690 23.48 37.70 -0.96
N ALA A 691 24.49 37.23 -1.67
CA ALA A 691 25.74 36.81 -1.03
C ALA A 691 26.48 38.02 -0.43
N ALA A 692 26.46 39.16 -1.12
CA ALA A 692 27.08 40.41 -0.65
C ALA A 692 26.65 40.88 0.75
N ALA A 693 25.43 40.53 1.20
CA ALA A 693 24.94 40.87 2.54
C ALA A 693 25.66 40.13 3.69
N LEU A 694 26.48 39.12 3.39
CA LEU A 694 27.26 38.36 4.35
C LEU A 694 28.71 38.86 4.51
N ALA A 695 29.11 39.90 3.76
CA ALA A 695 30.47 40.43 3.81
C ALA A 695 30.74 41.20 5.13
N PRO A 696 31.96 41.15 5.69
CA PRO A 696 32.30 41.75 6.99
C PRO A 696 31.99 43.25 7.12
N ASN A 697 32.03 44.00 6.01
CA ASN A 697 31.83 45.45 5.96
C ASN A 697 30.48 45.87 5.36
N ALA A 698 29.47 45.00 5.33
CA ALA A 698 28.15 45.29 4.75
C ALA A 698 27.47 46.55 5.34
N THR A 699 27.86 47.00 6.53
CA THR A 699 27.39 48.23 7.19
C THR A 699 28.24 49.48 6.89
N ALA A 700 29.49 49.35 6.43
CA ALA A 700 30.38 50.47 6.09
C ALA A 700 30.38 50.81 4.58
N ALA A 701 30.19 49.80 3.73
CA ALA A 701 30.00 49.95 2.27
C ALA A 701 28.67 50.63 1.87
N ASP A 702 27.82 50.92 2.86
CA ASP A 702 26.47 51.50 2.69
C ASP A 702 26.50 52.98 2.22
N SER A 703 27.67 53.63 2.19
CA SER A 703 27.78 55.07 1.90
C SER A 703 28.23 55.44 0.47
N ARG A 704 28.93 54.57 -0.27
CA ARG A 704 29.43 54.89 -1.64
C ARG A 704 28.84 54.02 -2.74
N ALA A 705 28.81 52.69 -2.57
CA ALA A 705 28.31 51.76 -3.60
C ALA A 705 26.77 51.79 -3.75
N VAL A 706 26.06 51.99 -2.64
CA VAL A 706 24.58 52.09 -2.62
C VAL A 706 24.08 53.36 -3.32
N ARG A 707 24.86 54.46 -3.32
CA ARG A 707 24.49 55.73 -3.98
C ARG A 707 24.47 55.60 -5.51
N ILE A 708 25.33 54.74 -6.06
CA ILE A 708 25.44 54.46 -7.50
C ILE A 708 24.36 53.44 -7.92
N GLN A 709 24.16 52.37 -7.14
CA GLN A 709 23.13 51.35 -7.43
C GLN A 709 21.67 51.87 -7.28
N ARG A 710 21.39 52.80 -6.35
CA ARG A 710 20.03 53.36 -6.15
C ARG A 710 19.55 54.19 -7.36
N ARG A 711 20.43 54.95 -8.03
CA ARG A 711 20.04 55.80 -9.17
C ARG A 711 19.66 55.00 -10.42
N VAL A 712 20.21 53.79 -10.60
CA VAL A 712 19.93 52.94 -11.76
C VAL A 712 18.71 52.03 -11.54
N ARG A 713 18.49 51.55 -10.31
CA ARG A 713 17.42 50.59 -9.99
C ARG A 713 16.02 51.21 -9.92
N LEU A 714 15.90 52.50 -9.58
CA LEU A 714 14.61 53.20 -9.46
C LEU A 714 13.91 53.50 -10.80
N ARG A 715 14.55 53.22 -11.95
CA ARG A 715 13.94 53.39 -13.27
C ARG A 715 13.31 52.12 -13.87
N ARG A 716 13.41 50.94 -13.25
CA ARG A 716 13.04 49.67 -13.93
C ARG A 716 12.17 48.64 -13.21
N LEU A 717 11.70 48.86 -11.98
CA LEU A 717 10.91 47.82 -11.28
C LEU A 717 9.64 48.38 -10.63
N GLY A 718 8.69 48.77 -11.48
CA GLY A 718 7.27 48.70 -11.14
C GLY A 718 6.68 47.44 -11.76
N ARG A 719 6.49 46.38 -10.96
CA ARG A 719 5.28 45.52 -10.93
C ARG A 719 5.43 44.26 -10.08
N ASP A 720 4.47 44.15 -9.16
CA ASP A 720 3.68 42.99 -8.75
C ASP A 720 4.38 41.75 -8.16
N LYS A 721 4.54 41.78 -6.83
CA LYS A 721 4.42 40.58 -6.01
C LYS A 721 3.02 40.57 -5.41
N GLY A 722 2.20 39.59 -5.78
CA GLY A 722 0.88 39.38 -5.19
C GLY A 722 0.96 39.25 -3.66
N PRO A 723 -0.10 39.66 -2.93
CA PRO A 723 -0.07 39.78 -1.50
C PRO A 723 0.15 38.43 -0.80
N LEU A 724 0.85 38.45 0.32
CA LEU A 724 1.29 37.27 1.07
C LEU A 724 0.12 36.32 1.43
N TRP A 725 -1.06 36.90 1.69
CA TRP A 725 -2.28 36.14 2.00
C TRP A 725 -2.71 35.24 0.82
N ALA A 726 -2.63 35.71 -0.42
CA ALA A 726 -3.03 34.93 -1.60
C ALA A 726 -2.12 33.69 -1.79
N ARG A 727 -0.83 33.83 -1.45
CA ARG A 727 0.13 32.72 -1.50
C ARG A 727 -0.10 31.73 -0.34
N LEU A 728 -0.39 32.23 0.86
CA LEU A 728 -0.76 31.41 2.01
C LEU A 728 -2.04 30.61 1.74
N THR A 729 -3.09 31.25 1.20
CA THR A 729 -4.35 30.56 0.85
C THR A 729 -4.14 29.48 -0.20
N LEU A 730 -3.30 29.73 -1.22
CA LEU A 730 -2.97 28.73 -2.23
C LEU A 730 -2.21 27.53 -1.64
N TRP A 731 -1.22 27.78 -0.78
CA TRP A 731 -0.46 26.70 -0.12
C TRP A 731 -1.31 25.90 0.86
N THR A 732 -2.16 26.57 1.65
CA THR A 732 -3.12 25.91 2.53
C THR A 732 -4.10 25.07 1.71
N GLY A 733 -4.58 25.59 0.56
CA GLY A 733 -5.42 24.84 -0.37
C GLY A 733 -4.75 23.60 -0.94
N VAL A 734 -3.49 23.68 -1.39
CA VAL A 734 -2.73 22.53 -1.92
C VAL A 734 -2.48 21.48 -0.83
N VAL A 735 -2.12 21.91 0.39
CA VAL A 735 -1.93 21.00 1.53
C VAL A 735 -3.25 20.34 1.93
N LEU A 736 -4.36 21.08 1.96
CA LEU A 736 -5.68 20.53 2.23
C LEU A 736 -6.14 19.56 1.14
N ILE A 737 -5.87 19.84 -0.14
CA ILE A 737 -6.17 18.92 -1.25
C ILE A 737 -5.31 17.65 -1.16
N ALA A 738 -4.02 17.77 -0.81
CA ALA A 738 -3.14 16.62 -0.65
C ALA A 738 -3.54 15.76 0.56
N ILE A 739 -3.86 16.38 1.70
CA ILE A 739 -4.34 15.69 2.90
C ILE A 739 -5.72 15.07 2.62
N SER A 740 -6.64 15.80 2.00
CA SER A 740 -7.98 15.32 1.67
C SER A 740 -7.94 14.19 0.65
N GLY A 741 -7.14 14.32 -0.42
CA GLY A 741 -6.93 13.27 -1.42
C GLY A 741 -6.28 12.02 -0.83
N THR A 742 -5.24 12.18 -0.02
CA THR A 742 -4.59 11.05 0.68
C THR A 742 -5.55 10.40 1.67
N THR A 743 -6.31 11.20 2.43
CA THR A 743 -7.31 10.69 3.38
C THR A 743 -8.45 9.99 2.67
N ALA A 744 -8.93 10.51 1.54
CA ALA A 744 -9.98 9.90 0.73
C ALA A 744 -9.52 8.57 0.13
N VAL A 745 -8.30 8.52 -0.42
CA VAL A 745 -7.70 7.28 -0.95
C VAL A 745 -7.47 6.27 0.17
N VAL A 746 -6.86 6.67 1.30
CA VAL A 746 -6.65 5.79 2.45
C VAL A 746 -7.99 5.29 2.99
N THR A 747 -9.01 6.16 3.10
CA THR A 747 -10.34 5.77 3.57
C THR A 747 -11.02 4.82 2.60
N ALA A 748 -10.92 5.06 1.28
CA ALA A 748 -11.48 4.19 0.25
C ALA A 748 -10.78 2.81 0.24
N VAL A 749 -9.46 2.79 0.38
CA VAL A 749 -8.65 1.55 0.45
C VAL A 749 -8.97 0.77 1.73
N LEU A 750 -9.02 1.44 2.88
CA LEU A 750 -9.38 0.80 4.15
C LEU A 750 -10.83 0.30 4.10
N ARG A 751 -11.77 1.10 3.60
CA ARG A 751 -13.17 0.71 3.42
C ARG A 751 -13.28 -0.54 2.55
N HIS A 752 -12.68 -0.55 1.36
CA HIS A 752 -12.74 -1.69 0.45
C HIS A 752 -12.10 -2.95 1.07
N ARG A 753 -10.96 -2.78 1.74
CA ARG A 753 -10.25 -3.88 2.42
C ARG A 753 -11.04 -4.48 3.58
N TYR A 754 -11.71 -3.65 4.39
CA TYR A 754 -12.51 -4.13 5.51
C TYR A 754 -13.87 -4.67 5.08
N GLU A 755 -14.50 -4.07 4.08
CA GLU A 755 -15.77 -4.54 3.52
C GLU A 755 -15.66 -5.98 2.99
N ASN A 756 -14.51 -6.35 2.41
CA ASN A 756 -14.24 -7.70 1.90
C ASN A 756 -13.84 -8.71 3.00
N SER A 757 -13.61 -8.26 4.24
CA SER A 757 -13.15 -9.14 5.34
C SER A 757 -14.27 -9.70 6.21
N ILE A 758 -15.49 -9.15 6.11
CA ILE A 758 -16.65 -9.55 6.90
C ILE A 758 -17.56 -10.43 6.06
N GLN A 759 -17.82 -11.66 6.49
CA GLN A 759 -18.78 -12.52 5.82
C GLN A 759 -20.18 -11.91 5.87
N ARG A 760 -20.80 -11.71 4.70
CA ARG A 760 -22.18 -11.23 4.61
C ARG A 760 -23.10 -12.41 4.36
N ALA A 761 -24.19 -12.47 5.11
CA ALA A 761 -25.29 -13.37 4.83
C ALA A 761 -26.62 -12.64 5.04
N ASP A 762 -27.73 -13.12 4.47
CA ASP A 762 -29.07 -12.67 4.85
C ASP A 762 -29.55 -13.51 6.03
N LEU A 763 -29.51 -12.92 7.23
CA LEU A 763 -29.94 -13.51 8.49
C LEU A 763 -31.33 -13.00 8.90
N LEU A 764 -31.92 -12.04 8.17
CA LEU A 764 -33.15 -11.38 8.59
C LEU A 764 -34.36 -11.80 7.74
N GLY A 765 -34.21 -11.98 6.43
CA GLY A 765 -35.33 -12.33 5.54
C GLY A 765 -36.53 -11.38 5.72
N GLU A 766 -37.73 -11.95 5.86
CA GLU A 766 -39.00 -11.22 6.09
C GLU A 766 -39.05 -10.45 7.44
N ALA A 767 -38.12 -10.74 8.36
CA ALA A 767 -38.03 -10.02 9.62
C ALA A 767 -37.37 -8.64 9.47
N ALA A 768 -36.73 -8.37 8.33
CA ALA A 768 -36.08 -7.10 8.06
C ALA A 768 -37.08 -5.93 7.99
N THR A 769 -36.69 -4.75 8.49
CA THR A 769 -37.49 -3.51 8.34
C THR A 769 -37.54 -2.98 6.91
N TYR A 770 -36.61 -3.40 6.05
CA TYR A 770 -36.47 -2.99 4.65
C TYR A 770 -37.01 -4.04 3.67
N HIS A 771 -37.82 -4.98 4.15
CA HIS A 771 -38.40 -6.02 3.31
C HIS A 771 -39.48 -5.40 2.40
N GLY A 772 -39.25 -5.38 1.08
CA GLY A 772 -40.22 -4.89 0.08
C GLY A 772 -40.09 -3.42 -0.36
N ASP A 773 -39.22 -2.61 0.26
CA ASP A 773 -39.01 -1.20 -0.09
C ASP A 773 -37.51 -0.91 -0.36
N ALA A 774 -37.16 -0.66 -1.62
CA ALA A 774 -35.78 -0.34 -2.02
C ALA A 774 -35.30 1.05 -1.55
N ASP A 775 -36.24 1.97 -1.27
CA ASP A 775 -35.96 3.39 -0.97
C ASP A 775 -36.19 3.78 0.51
N GLY A 776 -36.71 2.87 1.35
CA GLY A 776 -37.14 3.18 2.73
C GLY A 776 -36.10 3.00 3.85
N TRP A 777 -34.88 2.58 3.52
CA TRP A 777 -33.84 2.30 4.53
C TRP A 777 -33.00 3.54 4.84
N SER A 778 -33.11 4.06 6.05
CA SER A 778 -32.30 5.16 6.58
C SER A 778 -31.74 4.81 7.96
N LEU A 779 -30.52 5.26 8.24
CA LEU A 779 -29.92 5.19 9.59
C LEU A 779 -30.54 6.21 10.56
N ASP A 780 -31.41 7.12 10.11
CA ASP A 780 -31.99 8.19 10.95
C ASP A 780 -33.20 7.75 11.80
N LYS A 781 -33.56 6.48 11.77
CA LYS A 781 -34.60 5.87 12.62
C LYS A 781 -33.97 5.12 13.82
N PRO A 782 -34.76 4.70 14.83
CA PRO A 782 -34.29 3.75 15.84
C PRO A 782 -33.83 2.45 15.19
N LEU A 783 -32.79 1.82 15.73
CA LEU A 783 -32.20 0.59 15.18
C LEU A 783 -32.45 -0.59 16.12
N ASN A 784 -32.95 -1.70 15.58
CA ASN A 784 -33.06 -2.98 16.27
C ASN A 784 -32.06 -3.98 15.66
N ILE A 785 -31.04 -4.36 16.42
CA ILE A 785 -29.96 -5.23 15.96
C ILE A 785 -30.05 -6.57 16.69
N LEU A 786 -30.20 -7.66 15.94
CA LEU A 786 -30.25 -9.01 16.48
C LEU A 786 -28.85 -9.62 16.59
N LEU A 787 -28.43 -10.00 17.79
CA LEU A 787 -27.16 -10.69 18.05
C LEU A 787 -27.43 -12.17 18.33
N ILE A 788 -26.81 -13.06 17.55
CA ILE A 788 -27.02 -14.50 17.60
C ILE A 788 -25.69 -15.17 17.92
N GLY A 789 -25.63 -15.90 19.03
CA GLY A 789 -24.48 -16.75 19.38
C GLY A 789 -24.78 -18.22 19.13
N ILE A 790 -23.92 -18.89 18.37
CA ILE A 790 -24.04 -20.33 18.09
C ILE A 790 -22.85 -21.13 18.63
N ASP A 791 -23.13 -22.31 19.18
CA ASP A 791 -22.12 -23.30 19.56
C ASP A 791 -21.95 -24.31 18.42
N TRP A 792 -21.20 -23.90 17.40
CA TRP A 792 -20.89 -24.74 16.25
C TRP A 792 -19.43 -25.18 16.27
N ARG A 793 -19.20 -26.50 16.28
CA ARG A 793 -17.86 -27.08 16.17
C ARG A 793 -17.63 -27.55 14.75
N LYS A 794 -16.46 -27.22 14.20
CA LYS A 794 -16.01 -27.76 12.92
C LYS A 794 -16.04 -29.30 12.98
N GLY A 795 -16.92 -29.93 12.20
CA GLY A 795 -17.12 -31.38 12.17
C GLY A 795 -18.25 -31.95 13.05
N SER A 796 -19.13 -31.11 13.64
CA SER A 796 -20.34 -31.63 14.30
C SER A 796 -21.37 -32.12 13.28
N THR A 797 -22.08 -33.22 13.60
CA THR A 797 -23.00 -33.92 12.68
C THR A 797 -24.49 -33.68 13.00
N GLY A 798 -24.81 -32.71 13.86
CA GLY A 798 -26.17 -32.38 14.28
C GLY A 798 -26.66 -31.00 13.83
N THR A 799 -27.92 -30.67 14.12
CA THR A 799 -28.48 -29.33 13.88
C THR A 799 -27.83 -28.29 14.78
N ILE A 800 -27.67 -27.06 14.28
CA ILE A 800 -27.07 -25.96 15.03
C ILE A 800 -28.16 -25.30 15.87
N ARG A 801 -27.89 -25.02 17.14
CA ARG A 801 -28.79 -24.23 17.98
C ARG A 801 -28.19 -22.87 18.27
N SER A 802 -29.05 -21.86 18.41
CA SER A 802 -28.66 -20.60 19.01
C SER A 802 -28.67 -20.74 20.54
N ASP A 803 -27.54 -20.41 21.16
CA ASP A 803 -27.39 -20.42 22.63
C ASP A 803 -27.46 -19.02 23.22
N THR A 804 -27.37 -18.00 22.37
CA THR A 804 -27.49 -16.60 22.73
C THR A 804 -28.37 -15.91 21.70
N VAL A 805 -29.42 -15.25 22.17
CA VAL A 805 -30.31 -14.43 21.35
C VAL A 805 -30.48 -13.12 22.10
N ILE A 806 -29.89 -12.06 21.58
CA ILE A 806 -29.89 -10.74 22.22
C ILE A 806 -30.40 -9.73 21.22
N VAL A 807 -31.25 -8.82 21.68
CA VAL A 807 -31.68 -7.66 20.89
C VAL A 807 -31.01 -6.42 21.45
N LEU A 808 -30.31 -5.71 20.58
CA LEU A 808 -29.71 -4.41 20.85
C LEU A 808 -30.60 -3.35 20.20
N HIS A 809 -31.31 -2.59 21.04
CA HIS A 809 -32.13 -1.46 20.63
C HIS A 809 -31.37 -0.15 20.79
N VAL A 810 -31.30 0.65 19.72
CA VAL A 810 -30.68 1.97 19.72
C VAL A 810 -31.75 3.00 19.38
N PRO A 811 -32.10 3.91 20.31
CA PRO A 811 -33.07 4.96 20.04
C PRO A 811 -32.62 5.89 18.91
N LYS A 812 -33.56 6.68 18.36
CA LYS A 812 -33.29 7.64 17.28
C LYS A 812 -32.13 8.60 17.57
N SER A 813 -31.96 8.99 18.84
CA SER A 813 -30.91 9.88 19.33
C SER A 813 -29.49 9.30 19.21
N LYS A 814 -29.35 7.96 19.21
CA LYS A 814 -28.06 7.24 19.13
C LYS A 814 -27.03 7.66 20.20
N ASP A 815 -27.50 8.14 21.34
CA ASP A 815 -26.70 8.54 22.51
C ASP A 815 -26.56 7.41 23.54
N ARG A 816 -27.35 6.34 23.40
CA ARG A 816 -27.41 5.20 24.31
C ARG A 816 -27.89 3.96 23.58
N ALA A 817 -27.69 2.79 24.18
CA ALA A 817 -28.27 1.54 23.68
C ALA A 817 -28.87 0.71 24.83
N TYR A 818 -29.88 -0.06 24.50
CA TYR A 818 -30.54 -0.98 25.42
C TYR A 818 -30.36 -2.40 24.91
N LEU A 819 -29.86 -3.27 25.77
CA LEU A 819 -29.54 -4.65 25.43
C LEU A 819 -30.37 -5.59 26.31
N PHE A 820 -31.21 -6.42 25.70
CA PHE A 820 -31.99 -7.42 26.40
C PHE A 820 -31.84 -8.81 25.77
N SER A 821 -31.76 -9.82 26.63
CA SER A 821 -31.49 -11.20 26.23
C SER A 821 -32.79 -12.00 26.22
N LEU A 822 -33.09 -12.67 25.11
CA LEU A 822 -34.24 -13.57 25.03
C LEU A 822 -33.81 -14.96 25.52
N PRO A 823 -34.44 -15.52 26.57
CA PRO A 823 -34.11 -16.86 27.05
C PRO A 823 -34.25 -17.88 25.93
N ARG A 824 -33.24 -18.73 25.76
CA ARG A 824 -33.18 -19.65 24.61
C ARG A 824 -34.29 -20.72 24.67
N ASP A 825 -34.76 -21.02 25.89
CA ASP A 825 -35.78 -22.02 26.17
C ASP A 825 -37.19 -21.40 26.22
N THR A 826 -37.36 -20.11 25.90
CA THR A 826 -38.68 -19.47 25.83
C THR A 826 -39.58 -20.20 24.82
N LEU A 827 -40.77 -20.60 25.25
CA LEU A 827 -41.78 -21.23 24.40
C LEU A 827 -42.41 -20.19 23.48
N VAL A 828 -42.26 -20.41 22.17
CA VAL A 828 -42.69 -19.48 21.13
C VAL A 828 -43.37 -20.22 19.99
N ASP A 829 -44.24 -19.51 19.28
CA ASP A 829 -44.83 -20.01 18.03
C ASP A 829 -43.89 -19.73 16.87
N ILE A 830 -43.20 -20.79 16.42
CA ILE A 830 -42.24 -20.73 15.32
C ILE A 830 -43.02 -20.73 14.00
N PRO A 831 -42.81 -19.74 13.11
CA PRO A 831 -43.50 -19.68 11.83
C PRO A 831 -43.11 -20.86 10.91
N ALA A 832 -44.01 -21.20 9.99
CA ALA A 832 -43.73 -22.19 8.96
C ALA A 832 -42.59 -21.72 8.04
N LEU A 833 -41.78 -22.66 7.56
CA LEU A 833 -40.74 -22.42 6.57
C LEU A 833 -40.94 -23.41 5.40
N PRO A 834 -41.79 -23.05 4.41
CA PRO A 834 -42.14 -23.93 3.29
C PRO A 834 -40.93 -24.41 2.48
N GLU A 835 -39.86 -23.60 2.41
CA GLU A 835 -38.61 -23.90 1.68
C GLU A 835 -37.98 -25.25 2.07
N ILE A 836 -38.19 -25.71 3.31
CA ILE A 836 -37.66 -26.97 3.83
C ILE A 836 -38.77 -27.92 4.32
N GLY A 837 -40.02 -27.62 3.99
CA GLY A 837 -41.19 -28.40 4.43
C GLY A 837 -41.52 -28.30 5.92
N PHE A 838 -40.97 -27.32 6.64
CA PHE A 838 -41.28 -27.11 8.07
C PHE A 838 -42.64 -26.42 8.20
N GLN A 839 -43.61 -27.09 8.82
CA GLN A 839 -45.01 -26.62 8.89
C GLN A 839 -45.26 -25.58 10.00
N GLY A 840 -44.22 -25.20 10.75
CA GLY A 840 -44.37 -24.35 11.94
C GLY A 840 -44.82 -25.14 13.16
N GLY A 841 -44.77 -24.52 14.33
CA GLY A 841 -45.18 -25.16 15.58
C GLY A 841 -44.70 -24.43 16.83
N ARG A 842 -45.19 -24.87 17.99
CA ARG A 842 -44.82 -24.30 19.29
C ARG A 842 -43.66 -25.08 19.92
N ASP A 843 -42.52 -24.45 20.10
CA ASP A 843 -41.31 -25.04 20.70
C ASP A 843 -40.43 -23.91 21.28
N ARG A 844 -39.25 -24.26 21.82
CA ARG A 844 -38.28 -23.33 22.37
C ARG A 844 -37.67 -22.43 21.30
N LEU A 845 -37.36 -21.20 21.68
CA LEU A 845 -36.77 -20.18 20.81
C LEU A 845 -35.50 -20.68 20.09
N ASN A 846 -34.61 -21.40 20.76
CA ASN A 846 -33.41 -21.95 20.13
C ASN A 846 -33.67 -23.03 19.05
N SER A 847 -34.82 -23.73 19.14
CA SER A 847 -35.21 -24.72 18.16
C SER A 847 -35.52 -24.06 16.82
N SER A 848 -35.95 -22.79 16.78
CA SER A 848 -36.17 -22.07 15.52
C SER A 848 -34.92 -22.00 14.65
N PHE A 849 -33.75 -21.72 15.24
CA PHE A 849 -32.48 -21.73 14.51
C PHE A 849 -32.14 -23.16 14.03
N ALA A 850 -32.39 -24.16 14.86
CA ALA A 850 -32.14 -25.56 14.51
C ALA A 850 -33.00 -26.05 13.35
N TYR A 851 -34.31 -25.78 13.39
CA TYR A 851 -35.23 -26.10 12.30
C TYR A 851 -34.83 -25.40 11.01
N GLY A 852 -34.51 -24.09 11.07
CA GLY A 852 -34.10 -23.33 9.90
C GLY A 852 -32.73 -23.74 9.34
N SER A 853 -31.80 -24.16 10.21
CA SER A 853 -30.48 -24.60 9.79
C SER A 853 -30.48 -25.98 9.13
N GLY A 854 -31.45 -26.84 9.46
CA GLY A 854 -31.54 -28.18 8.91
C GLY A 854 -30.31 -29.05 9.20
N LEU A 855 -30.30 -30.26 8.61
CA LEU A 855 -29.14 -31.16 8.66
C LEU A 855 -27.99 -30.69 7.74
N ASP A 856 -28.28 -29.80 6.81
CA ASP A 856 -27.31 -29.12 5.93
C ASP A 856 -26.62 -27.93 6.63
N GLN A 857 -26.98 -27.63 7.88
CA GLN A 857 -26.34 -26.63 8.74
C GLN A 857 -26.26 -25.22 8.13
N ASP A 858 -27.32 -24.82 7.42
CA ASP A 858 -27.41 -23.51 6.79
C ASP A 858 -27.64 -22.40 7.83
N ARG A 859 -26.56 -21.72 8.17
CA ARG A 859 -26.56 -20.64 9.17
C ARG A 859 -27.39 -19.43 8.76
N ALA A 860 -27.45 -19.13 7.47
CA ALA A 860 -28.21 -17.98 6.98
C ALA A 860 -29.70 -18.23 7.17
N ARG A 861 -30.17 -19.40 6.72
CA ARG A 861 -31.56 -19.83 6.87
C ARG A 861 -31.97 -20.03 8.33
N GLY A 862 -31.09 -20.62 9.16
CA GLY A 862 -31.28 -20.69 10.61
C GLY A 862 -31.45 -19.30 11.24
N GLY A 863 -30.63 -18.33 10.79
CA GLY A 863 -30.74 -16.93 11.18
C GLY A 863 -32.10 -16.33 10.82
N ARG A 864 -32.55 -16.49 9.57
CA ARG A 864 -33.85 -15.97 9.09
C ARG A 864 -35.04 -16.48 9.90
N LEU A 865 -35.08 -17.79 10.16
CA LEU A 865 -36.18 -18.38 10.93
C LEU A 865 -36.18 -17.90 12.38
N LEU A 866 -34.99 -17.78 12.99
CA LEU A 866 -34.85 -17.20 14.32
C LEU A 866 -35.30 -15.73 14.34
N ALA A 867 -34.88 -14.92 13.36
CA ALA A 867 -35.26 -13.51 13.26
C ALA A 867 -36.78 -13.34 13.09
N ALA A 868 -37.42 -14.16 12.25
CA ALA A 868 -38.88 -14.16 12.09
C ALA A 868 -39.60 -14.55 13.39
N THR A 869 -39.06 -15.54 14.13
CA THR A 869 -39.58 -15.96 15.43
C THR A 869 -39.44 -14.85 16.48
N VAL A 870 -38.29 -14.16 16.51
CA VAL A 870 -38.06 -13.02 17.40
C VAL A 870 -38.99 -11.85 17.08
N LYS A 871 -39.18 -11.53 15.79
CA LYS A 871 -40.13 -10.49 15.36
C LYS A 871 -41.55 -10.82 15.83
N ARG A 872 -41.99 -12.06 15.67
CA ARG A 872 -43.31 -12.52 16.13
C ARG A 872 -43.45 -12.47 17.66
N LEU A 873 -42.43 -12.90 18.40
CA LEU A 873 -42.42 -12.86 19.88
C LEU A 873 -42.47 -11.43 20.42
N THR A 874 -41.65 -10.54 19.87
CA THR A 874 -41.45 -9.18 20.40
C THR A 874 -42.47 -8.18 19.85
N GLY A 875 -43.09 -8.46 18.71
CA GLY A 875 -44.00 -7.53 18.04
C GLY A 875 -43.31 -6.29 17.48
N LEU A 876 -41.98 -6.32 17.32
CA LEU A 876 -41.23 -5.23 16.71
C LEU A 876 -41.61 -5.08 15.23
N PRO A 877 -41.64 -3.84 14.69
CA PRO A 877 -41.97 -3.59 13.28
C PRO A 877 -40.99 -4.28 12.32
N GLY A 878 -39.75 -4.47 12.76
CA GLY A 878 -38.74 -5.31 12.11
C GLY A 878 -37.37 -5.14 12.76
N LEU A 879 -36.39 -5.87 12.22
CA LEU A 879 -34.98 -5.83 12.59
C LEU A 879 -34.18 -5.12 11.49
N ASP A 880 -33.21 -4.29 11.85
CA ASP A 880 -32.43 -3.48 10.91
C ASP A 880 -31.08 -4.11 10.56
N ALA A 881 -30.51 -4.88 11.49
CA ALA A 881 -29.29 -5.63 11.28
C ALA A 881 -29.28 -6.92 12.11
N ALA A 882 -28.46 -7.88 11.69
CA ALA A 882 -28.18 -9.07 12.47
C ALA A 882 -26.69 -9.41 12.44
N VAL A 883 -26.19 -9.89 13.58
CA VAL A 883 -24.81 -10.34 13.77
C VAL A 883 -24.87 -11.76 14.31
N LEU A 884 -24.37 -12.71 13.54
CA LEU A 884 -24.18 -14.10 13.97
C LEU A 884 -22.72 -14.32 14.35
N VAL A 885 -22.48 -14.81 15.55
CA VAL A 885 -21.15 -15.04 16.11
C VAL A 885 -20.95 -16.53 16.41
N ASP A 886 -19.88 -17.10 15.87
CA ASP A 886 -19.40 -18.44 16.24
C ASP A 886 -18.51 -18.33 17.48
N PHE A 887 -18.87 -19.03 18.57
CA PHE A 887 -18.10 -18.97 19.81
C PHE A 887 -16.62 -19.35 19.61
N TYR A 888 -16.29 -20.36 18.79
CA TYR A 888 -14.88 -20.75 18.61
C TYR A 888 -14.11 -19.76 17.74
N GLY A 889 -14.76 -19.17 16.73
CA GLY A 889 -14.18 -18.06 15.98
C GLY A 889 -13.91 -16.85 16.88
N PHE A 890 -14.79 -16.62 17.86
CA PHE A 890 -14.68 -15.50 18.79
C PHE A 890 -13.57 -15.68 19.85
N ALA A 891 -13.17 -16.92 20.17
CA ALA A 891 -11.96 -17.16 20.98
C ALA A 891 -10.70 -16.56 20.36
N ASP A 892 -10.60 -16.58 19.03
CA ASP A 892 -9.45 -16.01 18.31
C ASP A 892 -9.43 -14.48 18.37
N VAL A 893 -10.62 -13.85 18.43
CA VAL A 893 -10.78 -12.41 18.69
C VAL A 893 -10.26 -12.06 20.08
N ILE A 894 -10.67 -12.82 21.11
CA ILE A 894 -10.19 -12.61 22.48
C ILE A 894 -8.67 -12.82 22.59
N ARG A 895 -8.13 -13.82 21.88
CA ARG A 895 -6.67 -14.02 21.80
C ARG A 895 -5.97 -12.81 21.17
N ALA A 896 -6.59 -12.16 20.20
CA ALA A 896 -6.08 -10.93 19.57
C ALA A 896 -6.08 -9.73 20.53
N LEU A 897 -7.10 -9.64 21.39
CA LEU A 897 -7.17 -8.65 22.48
C LEU A 897 -6.14 -8.92 23.59
N GLY A 898 -5.59 -10.13 23.64
CA GLY A 898 -4.63 -10.58 24.66
C GLY A 898 -5.32 -11.18 25.88
N GLY A 899 -6.52 -11.74 25.73
CA GLY A 899 -7.37 -12.18 26.84
C GLY A 899 -8.35 -11.10 27.30
N LEU A 900 -9.38 -11.52 28.02
CA LEU A 900 -10.51 -10.70 28.46
C LEU A 900 -10.52 -10.63 30.00
N ARG A 901 -10.55 -9.43 30.58
CA ARG A 901 -10.76 -9.28 32.02
C ARG A 901 -12.25 -9.41 32.32
N VAL A 902 -12.63 -10.44 33.05
CA VAL A 902 -14.02 -10.73 33.43
C VAL A 902 -14.12 -10.74 34.96
N CYS A 903 -15.16 -10.11 35.50
CA CYS A 903 -15.44 -10.07 36.94
C CYS A 903 -16.55 -11.04 37.28
N VAL A 904 -16.22 -12.07 38.06
CA VAL A 904 -17.15 -13.13 38.45
C VAL A 904 -17.77 -12.78 39.81
N ASP A 905 -19.10 -12.66 39.87
CA ASP A 905 -19.80 -12.20 41.07
C ASP A 905 -19.98 -13.27 42.17
N ALA A 906 -19.95 -14.54 41.79
CA ALA A 906 -20.03 -15.70 42.70
C ALA A 906 -19.26 -16.89 42.11
N GLU A 907 -18.76 -17.80 42.95
CA GLU A 907 -18.00 -18.96 42.45
C GLU A 907 -18.83 -19.78 41.45
N VAL A 908 -18.29 -20.00 40.25
CA VAL A 908 -18.95 -20.81 39.20
C VAL A 908 -18.10 -22.04 38.90
N ARG A 909 -18.67 -23.22 39.08
CA ARG A 909 -18.01 -24.49 38.71
C ARG A 909 -18.40 -24.92 37.30
N SER A 910 -17.42 -25.13 36.43
CA SER A 910 -17.64 -25.61 35.07
C SER A 910 -18.12 -27.05 35.05
N ILE A 911 -19.26 -27.30 34.40
CA ILE A 911 -19.74 -28.66 34.13
C ILE A 911 -19.03 -29.31 32.93
N HIS A 912 -18.31 -28.53 32.13
CA HIS A 912 -17.63 -28.99 30.92
C HIS A 912 -16.17 -29.34 31.17
N THR A 913 -15.48 -28.55 31.99
CA THR A 913 -14.03 -28.67 32.24
C THR A 913 -13.69 -29.00 33.70
N ARG A 914 -14.70 -29.05 34.58
CA ARG A 914 -14.54 -29.17 36.05
C ARG A 914 -13.76 -28.03 36.71
N ARG A 915 -13.35 -27.02 35.94
CA ARG A 915 -12.68 -25.80 36.43
C ARG A 915 -13.59 -25.02 37.38
N VAL A 916 -12.99 -24.35 38.35
CA VAL A 916 -13.69 -23.39 39.22
C VAL A 916 -13.28 -21.98 38.84
N PHE A 917 -14.27 -21.13 38.60
CA PHE A 917 -14.10 -19.69 38.40
C PHE A 917 -14.39 -19.00 39.75
N PRO A 918 -13.35 -18.54 40.47
CA PRO A 918 -13.53 -17.92 41.79
C PRO A 918 -14.21 -16.56 41.65
N LYS A 919 -14.90 -16.12 42.72
CA LYS A 919 -15.43 -14.76 42.82
C LYS A 919 -14.27 -13.75 42.74
N GLY A 920 -14.41 -12.72 41.89
CA GLY A 920 -13.39 -11.70 41.66
C GLY A 920 -13.11 -11.48 40.17
N CYS A 921 -12.25 -10.51 39.86
CA CYS A 921 -11.90 -10.19 38.47
C CYS A 921 -10.61 -10.88 38.06
N ASP A 922 -10.67 -11.70 37.01
CA ASP A 922 -9.52 -12.43 36.47
C ASP A 922 -9.40 -12.24 34.95
N ARG A 923 -8.22 -12.48 34.40
CA ARG A 923 -7.95 -12.40 32.96
C ARG A 923 -8.15 -13.78 32.33
N MET A 924 -9.25 -13.93 31.60
CA MET A 924 -9.61 -15.17 30.93
C MET A 924 -9.08 -15.21 29.49
N THR A 925 -8.53 -16.34 29.09
CA THR A 925 -8.27 -16.69 27.69
C THR A 925 -9.59 -16.91 26.93
N GLY A 926 -9.55 -16.94 25.59
CA GLY A 926 -10.76 -17.13 24.78
C GLY A 926 -11.52 -18.42 25.13
N GLY A 927 -10.82 -19.52 25.38
CA GLY A 927 -11.45 -20.79 25.77
C GLY A 927 -12.07 -20.74 27.17
N GLU A 928 -11.41 -20.09 28.13
CA GLU A 928 -11.93 -19.91 29.50
C GLU A 928 -13.15 -19.02 29.53
N ALA A 929 -13.14 -17.91 28.78
CA ALA A 929 -14.25 -16.98 28.72
C ALA A 929 -15.50 -17.61 28.06
N ILE A 930 -15.30 -18.43 27.01
CA ILE A 930 -16.39 -19.20 26.41
C ILE A 930 -16.91 -20.29 27.36
N ASP A 931 -16.03 -20.97 28.09
CA ASP A 931 -16.46 -21.96 29.08
C ASP A 931 -17.30 -21.30 30.20
N TYR A 932 -16.88 -20.14 30.69
CA TYR A 932 -17.64 -19.34 31.67
C TYR A 932 -19.02 -18.93 31.14
N LEU A 933 -19.09 -18.42 29.91
CA LEU A 933 -20.34 -18.06 29.22
C LEU A 933 -21.34 -19.21 29.07
N ARG A 934 -20.84 -20.46 29.00
CA ARG A 934 -21.66 -21.65 28.78
C ARG A 934 -22.23 -22.23 30.07
N GLN A 935 -21.80 -21.73 31.24
CA GLN A 935 -22.27 -22.26 32.51
C GLN A 935 -23.72 -21.87 32.80
N ARG A 936 -24.51 -22.86 33.23
CA ARG A 936 -25.92 -22.70 33.61
C ARG A 936 -26.31 -23.48 34.86
N LYS A 937 -25.81 -24.72 35.00
CA LYS A 937 -26.26 -25.66 36.05
C LYS A 937 -25.68 -25.34 37.42
N SER A 938 -24.55 -24.63 37.44
CA SER A 938 -23.81 -24.23 38.63
C SER A 938 -24.08 -22.76 39.01
N VAL A 939 -25.03 -22.09 38.35
CA VAL A 939 -25.33 -20.66 38.52
C VAL A 939 -26.74 -20.49 39.08
N LYS A 940 -26.92 -19.59 40.05
CA LYS A 940 -28.22 -19.27 40.65
C LYS A 940 -29.17 -18.73 39.57
N GLY A 941 -30.35 -19.32 39.41
CA GLY A 941 -31.34 -18.90 38.40
C GLY A 941 -31.17 -19.51 37.00
N SER A 942 -30.30 -20.51 36.80
CA SER A 942 -30.13 -21.26 35.54
C SER A 942 -29.94 -20.38 34.29
N ASP A 943 -30.98 -20.15 33.48
CA ASP A 943 -30.89 -19.38 32.23
C ASP A 943 -30.67 -17.89 32.51
N TYR A 944 -31.27 -17.36 33.58
CA TYR A 944 -31.13 -15.98 34.03
C TYR A 944 -29.70 -15.67 34.51
N GLY A 945 -29.07 -16.63 35.19
CA GLY A 945 -27.65 -16.53 35.56
C GLY A 945 -26.74 -16.51 34.33
N ARG A 946 -27.09 -17.27 33.28
CA ARG A 946 -26.35 -17.25 32.01
C ARG A 946 -26.54 -15.93 31.25
N GLN A 947 -27.74 -15.35 31.26
CA GLN A 947 -28.00 -14.04 30.66
C GLN A 947 -27.11 -12.96 31.27
N HIS A 948 -26.93 -12.98 32.60
CA HIS A 948 -26.01 -12.09 33.31
C HIS A 948 -24.57 -12.25 32.81
N HIS A 949 -24.07 -13.49 32.68
CA HIS A 949 -22.72 -13.73 32.16
C HIS A 949 -22.54 -13.26 30.70
N GLN A 950 -23.55 -13.47 29.84
CA GLN A 950 -23.54 -13.03 28.44
C GLN A 950 -23.46 -11.50 28.33
N GLN A 951 -24.24 -10.82 29.17
CA GLN A 951 -24.24 -9.37 29.32
C GLN A 951 -22.89 -8.84 29.82
N GLU A 952 -22.36 -9.37 30.92
CA GLU A 952 -21.05 -9.01 31.47
C GLU A 952 -19.91 -9.23 30.47
N PHE A 953 -19.98 -10.29 29.69
CA PHE A 953 -18.99 -10.61 28.68
C PHE A 953 -18.96 -9.57 27.56
N ILE A 954 -20.13 -9.14 27.05
CA ILE A 954 -20.23 -8.07 26.05
C ILE A 954 -19.66 -6.76 26.61
N ALA A 955 -20.01 -6.39 27.85
CA ALA A 955 -19.42 -5.23 28.52
C ALA A 955 -17.90 -5.34 28.65
N SER A 956 -17.39 -6.51 29.02
CA SER A 956 -15.95 -6.76 29.21
C SER A 956 -15.18 -6.60 27.90
N ILE A 957 -15.76 -7.02 26.76
CA ILE A 957 -15.13 -6.85 25.44
C ILE A 957 -15.00 -5.38 25.09
N ALA A 958 -16.08 -4.63 25.28
CA ALA A 958 -16.11 -3.21 25.00
C ALA A 958 -15.12 -2.43 25.91
N ALA A 959 -15.04 -2.82 27.18
CA ALA A 959 -14.08 -2.26 28.14
C ALA A 959 -12.61 -2.62 27.82
N GLU A 960 -12.32 -3.87 27.45
CA GLU A 960 -10.96 -4.29 27.07
C GLU A 960 -10.55 -3.64 25.75
N ALA A 961 -11.49 -3.45 24.81
CA ALA A 961 -11.22 -2.73 23.57
C ALA A 961 -10.74 -1.29 23.84
N LYS A 962 -11.41 -0.60 24.77
CA LYS A 962 -11.02 0.74 25.25
C LYS A 962 -9.67 0.70 25.97
N ARG A 963 -9.45 -0.25 26.89
CA ARG A 963 -8.21 -0.37 27.67
C ARG A 963 -6.99 -0.65 26.80
N GLN A 964 -7.14 -1.43 25.73
CA GLN A 964 -6.07 -1.76 24.80
C GLN A 964 -5.78 -0.65 23.79
N ASN A 965 -6.43 0.52 23.91
CA ASN A 965 -6.25 1.67 23.03
C ASN A 965 -6.43 1.30 21.54
N LEU A 966 -7.39 0.43 21.23
CA LEU A 966 -7.61 -0.06 19.86
C LEU A 966 -7.93 1.06 18.87
N ALA A 967 -8.57 2.14 19.32
CA ALA A 967 -8.84 3.30 18.48
C ALA A 967 -7.57 4.05 18.02
N THR A 968 -6.45 3.91 18.74
CA THR A 968 -5.19 4.61 18.45
C THR A 968 -4.05 3.67 18.04
N ASN A 969 -4.24 2.35 18.09
CA ASN A 969 -3.27 1.34 17.67
C ASN A 969 -3.70 0.64 16.38
N PRO A 970 -3.24 1.09 15.19
CA PRO A 970 -3.71 0.58 13.90
C PRO A 970 -3.33 -0.89 13.65
N VAL A 971 -2.18 -1.34 14.14
CA VAL A 971 -1.72 -2.74 13.96
C VAL A 971 -2.59 -3.70 14.75
N LYS A 972 -2.90 -3.35 16.00
CA LYS A 972 -3.72 -4.19 16.88
C LYS A 972 -5.18 -4.17 16.45
N LEU A 973 -5.68 -3.02 15.98
CA LEU A 973 -7.02 -2.87 15.42
C LEU A 973 -7.21 -3.77 14.20
N ASP A 974 -6.29 -3.71 13.24
CA ASP A 974 -6.35 -4.55 12.04
C ASP A 974 -6.26 -6.06 12.38
N ALA A 975 -5.44 -6.46 13.35
CA ALA A 975 -5.37 -7.86 13.80
C ALA A 975 -6.68 -8.35 14.45
N VAL A 976 -7.33 -7.51 15.26
CA VAL A 976 -8.61 -7.82 15.92
C VAL A 976 -9.74 -7.86 14.89
N LEU A 977 -9.82 -6.86 14.00
CA LEU A 977 -10.85 -6.78 12.97
C LEU A 977 -10.79 -7.96 11.98
N ARG A 978 -9.59 -8.38 11.54
CA ARG A 978 -9.46 -9.52 10.63
C ARG A 978 -9.93 -10.84 11.25
N ARG A 979 -9.63 -11.07 12.52
CA ARG A 979 -10.11 -12.27 13.25
C ARG A 979 -11.61 -12.19 13.52
N ALA A 980 -12.12 -11.00 13.83
CA ALA A 980 -13.55 -10.77 14.01
C ALA A 980 -14.33 -10.98 12.70
N GLY A 981 -13.83 -10.49 11.56
CA GLY A 981 -14.46 -10.68 10.25
C GLY A 981 -14.59 -12.14 9.82
N ASN A 982 -13.66 -13.00 10.23
CA ASN A 982 -13.73 -14.45 10.01
C ASN A 982 -14.66 -15.19 10.99
N ALA A 983 -14.90 -14.62 12.17
CA ALA A 983 -15.66 -15.23 13.25
C ALA A 983 -17.15 -14.83 13.25
N MET A 984 -17.52 -13.82 12.46
CA MET A 984 -18.83 -13.21 12.46
C MET A 984 -19.44 -13.20 11.06
N THR A 985 -20.74 -13.41 10.99
CA THR A 985 -21.55 -13.20 9.78
C THR A 985 -22.53 -12.07 10.05
N MET A 986 -22.63 -11.11 9.12
CA MET A 986 -23.47 -9.92 9.31
C MET A 986 -24.49 -9.71 8.20
N THR A 987 -25.64 -9.17 8.58
CA THR A 987 -26.68 -8.61 7.70
C THR A 987 -26.94 -7.17 8.11
N THR A 988 -26.86 -6.22 7.16
CA THR A 988 -27.06 -4.78 7.42
C THR A 988 -28.02 -4.13 6.43
N GLY A 989 -28.84 -4.92 5.72
CA GLY A 989 -29.65 -4.43 4.61
C GLY A 989 -28.80 -3.79 3.50
N PRO A 990 -29.24 -2.67 2.90
CA PRO A 990 -28.49 -1.98 1.85
C PRO A 990 -27.27 -1.19 2.37
N ALA A 991 -27.10 -0.99 3.68
CA ALA A 991 -25.89 -0.37 4.23
C ALA A 991 -24.68 -1.29 4.23
N SER A 992 -23.50 -0.67 4.20
CA SER A 992 -22.27 -1.36 4.58
C SER A 992 -22.16 -1.54 6.11
N PRO A 993 -21.49 -2.59 6.60
CA PRO A 993 -21.10 -2.74 8.00
C PRO A 993 -20.36 -1.51 8.56
N THR A 994 -19.60 -0.81 7.71
CA THR A 994 -18.93 0.44 8.07
C THR A 994 -19.91 1.58 8.34
N ASP A 995 -20.99 1.70 7.57
CA ASP A 995 -22.01 2.74 7.79
C ASP A 995 -22.75 2.49 9.11
N LEU A 996 -23.05 1.22 9.43
CA LEU A 996 -23.63 0.83 10.72
C LEU A 996 -22.66 1.15 11.89
N ALA A 997 -21.38 0.83 11.75
CA ALA A 997 -20.38 1.16 12.77
C ALA A 997 -20.22 2.68 12.98
N LEU A 998 -20.27 3.46 11.90
CA LEU A 998 -20.26 4.92 11.93
C LEU A 998 -21.51 5.48 12.63
N ALA A 999 -22.68 4.88 12.41
CA ALA A 999 -23.91 5.28 13.10
C ALA A 999 -23.86 5.02 14.61
N LEU A 1000 -23.14 3.98 15.05
CA LEU A 1000 -23.02 3.60 16.46
C LEU A 1000 -21.82 4.22 17.18
N ARG A 1001 -20.97 4.99 16.48
CA ARG A 1001 -19.69 5.52 17.01
C ARG A 1001 -19.81 6.36 18.28
N GLY A 1002 -20.98 6.94 18.53
CA GLY A 1002 -21.24 7.83 19.66
C GLY A 1002 -21.57 7.12 20.96
N ILE A 1003 -21.81 5.79 20.92
CA ILE A 1003 -22.26 5.01 22.06
C ILE A 1003 -21.05 4.37 22.76
N SER A 1004 -20.73 4.84 23.96
CA SER A 1004 -19.69 4.25 24.80
C SER A 1004 -20.23 3.07 25.62
N PRO A 1005 -19.36 2.16 26.12
CA PRO A 1005 -19.80 0.97 26.86
C PRO A 1005 -20.64 1.29 28.11
N ASP A 1006 -20.39 2.43 28.75
CA ASP A 1006 -21.13 2.96 29.91
C ASP A 1006 -22.54 3.48 29.56
N GLN A 1007 -22.83 3.67 28.27
CA GLN A 1007 -24.15 4.10 27.76
C GLN A 1007 -25.00 2.92 27.29
N ILE A 1008 -24.57 1.68 27.53
CA ILE A 1008 -25.32 0.47 27.22
C ILE A 1008 -26.03 -0.01 28.47
N THR A 1009 -27.35 0.15 28.53
CA THR A 1009 -28.17 -0.37 29.62
C THR A 1009 -28.59 -1.80 29.33
N MET A 1010 -28.27 -2.73 30.24
CA MET A 1010 -28.61 -4.14 30.12
C MET A 1010 -29.89 -4.43 30.90
N ILE A 1011 -30.91 -4.97 30.22
CA ILE A 1011 -32.23 -5.24 30.80
C ILE A 1011 -32.46 -6.76 30.82
N LYS A 1012 -32.99 -7.28 31.93
CA LYS A 1012 -33.40 -8.67 32.11
C LYS A 1012 -34.78 -8.88 31.50
N THR A 1013 -35.00 -10.06 30.93
CA THR A 1013 -36.31 -10.43 30.37
C THR A 1013 -36.93 -11.51 31.26
N PRO A 1014 -37.79 -11.14 32.23
CA PRO A 1014 -38.27 -12.06 33.26
C PRO A 1014 -39.20 -13.15 32.70
N GLY A 1015 -39.16 -14.33 33.32
CA GLY A 1015 -39.92 -15.50 32.91
C GLY A 1015 -39.79 -16.64 33.91
N HIS A 1016 -40.60 -17.68 33.73
CA HIS A 1016 -40.67 -18.84 34.61
C HIS A 1016 -40.78 -20.15 33.82
N GLY A 1017 -40.31 -21.25 34.42
CA GLY A 1017 -40.27 -22.56 33.77
C GLY A 1017 -41.64 -23.24 33.71
N VAL A 1018 -42.06 -23.65 32.51
CA VAL A 1018 -43.28 -24.42 32.28
C VAL A 1018 -42.98 -25.91 32.32
N ARG A 1019 -43.75 -26.65 33.13
CA ARG A 1019 -43.64 -28.11 33.27
C ARG A 1019 -45.00 -28.77 33.05
N ARG A 1020 -45.03 -29.89 32.32
CA ARG A 1020 -46.23 -30.72 32.16
C ARG A 1020 -45.87 -32.17 32.51
N ALA A 1021 -46.64 -32.79 33.41
CA ALA A 1021 -46.39 -34.15 33.89
C ALA A 1021 -44.93 -34.38 34.38
N GLY A 1022 -44.35 -33.39 35.07
CA GLY A 1022 -42.95 -33.45 35.57
C GLY A 1022 -41.87 -33.13 34.52
N GLN A 1023 -42.20 -33.17 33.22
CA GLN A 1023 -41.28 -32.84 32.13
C GLN A 1023 -41.21 -31.33 31.90
N TYR A 1024 -39.99 -30.78 31.81
CA TYR A 1024 -39.75 -29.38 31.49
C TYR A 1024 -39.97 -29.13 30.00
N LEU A 1025 -40.89 -28.23 29.65
CA LEU A 1025 -41.25 -27.93 28.26
C LEU A 1025 -40.51 -26.69 27.74
N GLY A 1026 -40.23 -25.71 28.60
CA GLY A 1026 -39.52 -24.47 28.26
C GLY A 1026 -39.85 -23.37 29.27
N GLU A 1027 -39.61 -22.11 28.91
CA GLU A 1027 -39.93 -20.94 29.75
C GLU A 1027 -41.07 -20.12 29.15
N GLU A 1028 -41.91 -19.54 30.00
CA GLU A 1028 -42.92 -18.57 29.62
C GLU A 1028 -42.55 -17.20 30.21
N LEU A 1029 -42.61 -16.17 29.37
CA LEU A 1029 -42.23 -14.81 29.77
C LEU A 1029 -43.30 -14.19 30.68
N GLU A 1030 -42.87 -13.41 31.66
CA GLU A 1030 -43.78 -12.66 32.54
C GLU A 1030 -44.39 -11.44 31.82
N PRO A 1031 -45.54 -10.91 32.30
CA PRO A 1031 -46.17 -9.73 31.71
C PRO A 1031 -45.23 -8.53 31.53
N ALA A 1032 -44.31 -8.31 32.49
CA ALA A 1032 -43.32 -7.24 32.44
C ALA A 1032 -42.38 -7.33 31.20
N ALA A 1033 -42.07 -8.53 30.70
CA ALA A 1033 -41.29 -8.70 29.49
C ALA A 1033 -42.06 -8.22 28.24
N TYR A 1034 -43.37 -8.48 28.18
CA TYR A 1034 -44.21 -7.99 27.09
C TYR A 1034 -44.44 -6.48 27.16
N GLU A 1035 -44.53 -5.91 28.35
CA GLU A 1035 -44.56 -4.45 28.54
C GLU A 1035 -43.27 -3.79 28.08
N MET A 1036 -42.11 -4.39 28.39
CA MET A 1036 -40.82 -3.95 27.85
C MET A 1036 -40.83 -3.95 26.32
N PHE A 1037 -41.29 -5.03 25.67
CA PHE A 1037 -41.34 -5.10 24.21
C PHE A 1037 -42.26 -4.02 23.59
N ARG A 1038 -43.40 -3.72 24.23
CA ARG A 1038 -44.25 -2.59 23.83
C ARG A 1038 -43.51 -1.25 23.99
N ALA A 1039 -42.79 -1.06 25.10
CA ALA A 1039 -42.01 0.15 25.32
C ALA A 1039 -40.89 0.35 24.28
N VAL A 1040 -40.26 -0.74 23.80
CA VAL A 1040 -39.31 -0.68 22.67
C VAL A 1040 -40.01 -0.20 21.39
N ARG A 1041 -41.17 -0.77 21.08
CA ARG A 1041 -41.95 -0.43 19.88
C ARG A 1041 -42.45 1.01 19.89
N ASP A 1042 -42.93 1.46 21.04
CA ASP A 1042 -43.58 2.76 21.21
C ASP A 1042 -42.56 3.88 21.51
N GLY A 1043 -41.27 3.54 21.61
CA GLY A 1043 -40.17 4.49 21.86
C GLY A 1043 -40.10 5.01 23.30
N THR A 1044 -40.73 4.32 24.25
CA THR A 1044 -40.86 4.69 25.67
C THR A 1044 -40.02 3.80 26.60
N LEU A 1045 -39.06 3.06 26.05
CA LEU A 1045 -38.16 2.19 26.80
C LEU A 1045 -37.39 2.90 27.95
N PRO A 1046 -36.92 4.15 27.81
CA PRO A 1046 -36.30 4.87 28.93
C PRO A 1046 -37.23 5.01 30.14
N GLN A 1047 -38.51 5.28 29.91
CA GLN A 1047 -39.54 5.41 30.95
C GLN A 1047 -39.81 4.06 31.61
N PHE A 1048 -39.88 2.99 30.82
CA PHE A 1048 -40.02 1.63 31.33
C PHE A 1048 -38.84 1.23 32.24
N VAL A 1049 -37.61 1.49 31.80
CA VAL A 1049 -36.39 1.20 32.57
C VAL A 1049 -36.36 1.98 33.89
N ALA A 1050 -36.82 3.23 33.90
CA ALA A 1050 -36.91 4.03 35.12
C ALA A 1050 -37.99 3.50 36.10
N ALA A 1051 -39.08 2.95 35.57
CA ALA A 1051 -40.16 2.36 36.37
C ALA A 1051 -39.82 0.95 36.91
N HIS A 1052 -38.90 0.23 36.24
CA HIS A 1052 -38.50 -1.14 36.55
C HIS A 1052 -36.99 -1.29 36.84
N PRO A 1053 -36.44 -0.59 37.84
CA PRO A 1053 -35.01 -0.66 38.17
C PRO A 1053 -34.55 -2.08 38.55
N GLU A 1054 -35.44 -2.93 39.05
CA GLU A 1054 -35.19 -4.33 39.39
C GLU A 1054 -34.82 -5.21 38.18
N LEU A 1055 -35.24 -4.80 36.99
CA LEU A 1055 -34.96 -5.50 35.73
C LEU A 1055 -33.62 -5.06 35.11
N VAL A 1056 -32.97 -4.02 35.62
CA VAL A 1056 -31.68 -3.55 35.09
C VAL A 1056 -30.54 -4.36 35.70
N SER A 1057 -29.73 -5.00 34.85
CA SER A 1057 -28.50 -5.69 35.27
C SER A 1057 -27.43 -4.65 35.62
N GLY A 1058 -26.92 -4.66 36.86
CA GLY A 1058 -25.84 -3.78 37.29
C GLY A 1058 -26.26 -2.48 38.00
N ALA A 1059 -27.53 -2.31 38.38
CA ALA A 1059 -28.02 -1.14 39.15
C ALA A 1059 -27.44 -1.00 40.59
N ALA A 1060 -26.42 -1.79 40.93
CA ALA A 1060 -25.63 -1.62 42.15
C ALA A 1060 -24.15 -1.92 41.84
N ARG A 1061 -23.41 -0.93 41.34
CA ARG A 1061 -21.96 -0.77 41.57
C ARG A 1061 -21.47 0.60 41.12
#